data_AF-A0A0X3U9W6-F1
#
_entry.id   AF-A0A0X3U9W6-F1
#
_cell.length_a   1.000
_cell.length_b   1.000
_cell.length_c   1.000
_cell.angle_alpha   90.00
_cell.angle_beta   90.00
_cell.angle_gamma   90.00
#
_symmetry.space_group_name_H-M   'P 1'
#
loop_
_entity.id
_entity.type
_entity.pdbx_description
1 polymer ?
#
loop_
_entity_poly.entity_id
_entity_poly.type
_entity_poly.pdbx_seq_one_letter_code
_entity_poly.pdbx_strand_id
1 'polypeptide(L)'
;MMKRSSLIFSVVTSLALLQFSTNTNAENLPPDRYTLKLAHSGKCVNVPGGSTSSNVQLDQLGCSGSAAQYFDMSPASDGYYKIINVNSGKAMRVASGSKSNGAAIVQYTWYNYGSQHFLPQKNGSGYLLRNRHSGKCVQLAGGSQGDGGRLEQMPCTGSAEQTFAIDPTVDGERTLASGRYTARAVHSGLCLDVPYSSTSNGKQLQQWSCNGTAAQQFDFIYAGGGEYEIINANSGKCVDIYRSYTSNGTDVQQYSCNQGTNQRFLIEGTGEGDFLIKTALSGNKPVDVSNVSMDEGAKIHLWDEHGGENQRWALDPVIHDAVVPSGIYKLVAKHSGKCLDVPGSSTSPGTQIQQYSCNGTSAQTFEVLHQADGYYRISNTNSGLSLSVRHFSGSSGAAIEQQENFGGDNQLFRFVPFSSGYVIRPKSSYQCLDVNNSLFSSGYEELEQYSCNYDSNQVFELELLSTPASFSAAQAVNNGTVVLLHGFTGWGRNELFGFKYWGGGWKGKKDLQEYLKSQGHETVTLAVGPLSSNWDRAVEAFYQLKGGCVNYGAIHAATHGHEQYGRCFEGLLPDWDETSKIHIIAHSQGGQTARVLLKLLRDGSPEENYEAGTVFEGGKNWIKSVTTVSTPHNGTTLTELFNPLDITEQLVTSIYRVAGLASGENVVYDLKLDQWALTRQAGESWGDYYQRVKDHQLWDESLDTSLYDLSPEGAPYIYGGAITYPDVYYFSYSNQSTFEGLFTGKHYPIASTFLPFMPQSLFMGQYQNSDLGVDQDWFANDSVVNTNSMVAPGDAPVQPYNGLPVPGVWQHMGSKSGWDHLDVTGMFTLKDINPMYLNHVETLKSLD
;
A
#
# COMPACT_ATOMS: atom_id res chain seq x y z
N MET A 1 -15.63 7.33 61.89
CA MET A 1 -14.23 7.03 62.28
C MET A 1 -13.48 6.74 60.98
N MET A 2 -12.48 7.44 60.47
CA MET A 2 -11.53 8.52 60.86
C MET A 2 -11.53 9.55 59.69
N LYS A 3 -11.75 10.87 59.84
CA LYS A 3 -10.77 11.98 60.05
C LYS A 3 -9.41 11.74 59.34
N ARG A 4 -8.83 12.61 58.47
CA ARG A 4 -8.77 14.08 58.44
C ARG A 4 -7.98 14.60 57.19
N SER A 5 -8.39 15.75 56.61
CA SER A 5 -7.58 16.94 56.16
C SER A 5 -7.01 16.91 54.73
N SER A 6 -7.38 17.74 53.74
CA SER A 6 -7.39 19.23 53.52
C SER A 6 -6.02 19.91 53.32
N LEU A 7 -5.88 20.61 52.17
CA LEU A 7 -5.06 21.80 51.76
C LEU A 7 -4.38 21.56 50.39
N ILE A 8 -4.72 22.24 49.27
CA ILE A 8 -4.60 23.67 48.86
C ILE A 8 -3.24 24.01 48.19
N PHE A 9 -3.35 24.56 46.96
CA PHE A 9 -2.45 25.43 46.16
C PHE A 9 -1.52 24.88 45.06
N SER A 10 -1.94 25.18 43.82
CA SER A 10 -1.22 25.74 42.66
C SER A 10 0.30 25.68 42.62
N VAL A 11 0.82 24.98 41.60
CA VAL A 11 2.06 25.34 40.91
C VAL A 11 1.76 25.49 39.43
N VAL A 12 1.93 26.72 38.95
CA VAL A 12 2.03 27.06 37.54
C VAL A 12 3.36 26.53 37.04
N THR A 13 3.35 25.56 36.14
CA THR A 13 4.52 25.19 35.34
C THR A 13 4.21 25.47 33.88
N SER A 14 4.74 26.62 33.42
CA SER A 14 4.89 26.96 32.01
C SER A 14 5.66 25.86 31.29
N LEU A 15 4.96 25.03 30.50
CA LEU A 15 5.61 24.20 29.50
C LEU A 15 5.79 25.09 28.25
N ALA A 16 7.03 25.52 28.05
CA ALA A 16 7.45 26.16 26.82
C ALA A 16 7.12 25.24 25.63
N LEU A 17 6.41 25.79 24.64
CA LEU A 17 6.26 25.16 23.33
C LEU A 17 7.66 24.90 22.76
N LEU A 18 8.09 23.65 22.77
CA LEU A 18 9.06 23.15 21.80
C LEU A 18 8.35 23.15 20.43
N GLN A 19 8.51 24.24 19.69
CA GLN A 19 8.30 24.24 18.25
C GLN A 19 9.25 23.21 17.65
N PHE A 20 8.74 22.00 17.39
CA PHE A 20 9.36 21.15 16.38
C PHE A 20 9.09 21.81 15.04
N SER A 21 10.10 22.49 14.50
CA SER A 21 10.12 22.78 13.07
C SER A 21 10.04 21.45 12.34
N THR A 22 9.00 21.27 11.55
CA THR A 22 8.88 20.18 10.59
C THR A 22 10.06 20.27 9.62
N ASN A 23 11.06 19.40 9.80
CA ASN A 23 12.13 19.25 8.83
C ASN A 23 11.54 18.61 7.58
N THR A 24 11.39 19.44 6.54
CA THR A 24 11.06 19.05 5.17
C THR A 24 12.08 18.05 4.62
N ASN A 25 11.60 16.84 4.32
CA ASN A 25 12.14 15.85 3.38
C ASN A 25 13.67 15.68 3.36
N ALA A 26 14.20 14.99 4.36
CA ALA A 26 15.43 14.22 4.24
C ALA A 26 15.02 12.75 4.02
N GLU A 27 15.23 12.18 2.84
CA GLU A 27 15.22 10.72 2.68
C GLU A 27 16.55 10.15 3.17
N ASN A 28 16.49 9.03 3.89
CA ASN A 28 17.68 8.37 4.44
C ASN A 28 18.44 7.60 3.33
N LEU A 29 19.28 8.27 2.55
CA LEU A 29 20.32 7.57 1.79
C LEU A 29 21.17 6.75 2.78
N PRO A 30 21.35 5.43 2.59
CA PRO A 30 22.16 4.63 3.50
C PRO A 30 23.62 5.14 3.50
N PRO A 31 24.39 4.91 4.58
CA PRO A 31 25.83 5.10 4.52
C PRO A 31 26.42 4.20 3.44
N ASP A 32 26.97 4.78 2.38
CA ASP A 32 27.51 4.02 1.26
C ASP A 32 28.51 4.84 0.42
N ARG A 33 29.25 4.17 -0.47
CA ARG A 33 30.03 4.76 -1.54
C ARG A 33 29.16 5.00 -2.76
N TYR A 34 29.15 6.25 -3.20
CA TYR A 34 28.35 6.72 -4.31
C TYR A 34 29.19 7.33 -5.42
N THR A 35 28.67 7.24 -6.63
CA THR A 35 29.00 8.13 -7.73
C THR A 35 27.95 9.24 -7.79
N LEU A 36 28.40 10.48 -7.92
CA LEU A 36 27.51 11.65 -8.07
C LEU A 36 27.52 12.05 -9.55
N LYS A 37 26.40 11.90 -10.26
CA LYS A 37 26.29 12.22 -11.69
C LYS A 37 25.32 13.37 -11.94
N LEU A 38 25.77 14.41 -12.64
CA LEU A 38 24.95 15.58 -12.96
C LEU A 38 23.90 15.24 -14.01
N ALA A 39 22.63 15.52 -13.72
CA ALA A 39 21.52 15.28 -14.64
C ALA A 39 21.65 16.10 -15.94
N HIS A 40 22.17 17.34 -15.84
CA HIS A 40 22.35 18.22 -16.99
C HIS A 40 23.32 17.69 -18.06
N SER A 41 24.39 17.00 -17.66
CA SER A 41 25.49 16.59 -18.56
C SER A 41 25.69 15.09 -18.66
N GLY A 42 25.12 14.31 -17.72
CA GLY A 42 25.41 12.89 -17.56
C GLY A 42 26.84 12.59 -17.07
N LYS A 43 27.59 13.59 -16.61
CA LYS A 43 28.99 13.44 -16.17
C LYS A 43 29.11 13.34 -14.65
N CYS A 44 30.20 12.72 -14.21
CA CYS A 44 30.45 12.46 -12.80
C CYS A 44 31.15 13.65 -12.13
N VAL A 45 30.75 13.95 -10.90
CA VAL A 45 31.48 14.84 -10.01
C VAL A 45 32.87 14.26 -9.80
N ASN A 46 33.86 15.09 -9.94
CA ASN A 46 35.25 14.70 -10.01
C ASN A 46 36.12 15.62 -9.15
N VAL A 47 37.14 15.03 -8.57
CA VAL A 47 38.27 15.76 -8.01
C VAL A 47 39.34 15.93 -9.11
N PRO A 48 39.59 17.17 -9.59
CA PRO A 48 40.50 17.42 -10.70
C PRO A 48 41.88 16.78 -10.49
N GLY A 49 42.30 15.98 -11.48
CA GLY A 49 43.60 15.29 -11.47
C GLY A 49 43.79 14.29 -10.32
N GLY A 50 42.72 13.85 -9.65
CA GLY A 50 42.83 12.97 -8.48
C GLY A 50 43.59 13.62 -7.32
N SER A 51 43.59 14.95 -7.22
CA SER A 51 44.33 15.68 -6.20
C SER A 51 43.87 15.29 -4.79
N THR A 52 44.82 15.13 -3.87
CA THR A 52 44.52 14.95 -2.44
C THR A 52 44.69 16.25 -1.65
N SER A 53 44.87 17.40 -2.31
CA SER A 53 45.06 18.71 -1.66
C SER A 53 43.73 19.33 -1.19
N SER A 54 43.79 20.14 -0.14
CA SER A 54 42.61 20.88 0.34
C SER A 54 42.32 22.10 -0.55
N ASN A 55 41.07 22.57 -0.56
CA ASN A 55 40.58 23.70 -1.37
C ASN A 55 40.64 23.49 -2.90
N VAL A 56 40.77 22.24 -3.35
CA VAL A 56 40.58 21.91 -4.77
C VAL A 56 39.10 21.96 -5.08
N GLN A 57 38.70 22.82 -6.02
CA GLN A 57 37.31 22.93 -6.47
C GLN A 57 36.91 21.72 -7.29
N LEU A 58 35.80 21.09 -6.92
CA LEU A 58 35.25 19.95 -7.65
C LEU A 58 34.73 20.39 -9.03
N ASP A 59 34.90 19.51 -10.01
CA ASP A 59 34.42 19.70 -11.37
C ASP A 59 33.61 18.49 -11.85
N GLN A 60 33.17 18.51 -13.11
CA GLN A 60 32.63 17.35 -13.80
C GLN A 60 33.64 16.78 -14.80
N LEU A 61 33.63 15.46 -14.97
CA LEU A 61 34.43 14.75 -15.97
C LEU A 61 33.64 13.52 -16.45
N GLY A 62 33.94 13.02 -17.65
CA GLY A 62 33.44 11.71 -18.09
C GLY A 62 33.61 10.64 -17.01
N CYS A 63 32.58 9.82 -16.79
CA CYS A 63 32.59 8.81 -15.74
C CYS A 63 33.60 7.71 -16.08
N SER A 64 34.68 7.66 -15.29
CA SER A 64 35.86 6.81 -15.50
C SER A 64 35.95 5.65 -14.51
N GLY A 65 35.11 5.66 -13.47
CA GLY A 65 35.17 4.67 -12.38
C GLY A 65 36.42 4.77 -11.50
N SER A 66 37.09 5.92 -11.48
CA SER A 66 38.25 6.16 -10.63
C SER A 66 37.85 6.61 -9.22
N ALA A 67 38.71 6.33 -8.23
CA ALA A 67 38.48 6.77 -6.84
C ALA A 67 38.36 8.30 -6.68
N ALA A 68 38.80 9.09 -7.68
CA ALA A 68 38.63 10.54 -7.73
C ALA A 68 37.16 10.97 -8.00
N GLN A 69 36.31 10.04 -8.45
CA GLN A 69 34.89 10.27 -8.75
C GLN A 69 33.95 9.56 -7.77
N TYR A 70 34.50 8.81 -6.81
CA TYR A 70 33.73 8.12 -5.77
C TYR A 70 33.68 8.91 -4.47
N PHE A 71 32.54 8.86 -3.81
CA PHE A 71 32.27 9.58 -2.58
C PHE A 71 31.59 8.68 -1.54
N ASP A 72 32.24 8.46 -0.40
CA ASP A 72 31.62 7.82 0.76
C ASP A 72 30.70 8.84 1.44
N MET A 73 29.39 8.57 1.42
CA MET A 73 28.36 9.40 2.03
C MET A 73 27.82 8.71 3.28
N SER A 74 27.64 9.45 4.37
CA SER A 74 27.06 8.92 5.62
C SER A 74 26.27 10.01 6.36
N PRO A 75 25.19 9.67 7.09
CA PRO A 75 24.49 10.60 7.95
C PRO A 75 25.42 11.17 9.03
N ALA A 76 25.37 12.49 9.22
CA ALA A 76 25.90 13.18 10.38
C ALA A 76 24.82 13.29 11.46
N SER A 77 25.22 13.52 12.72
CA SER A 77 24.32 13.55 13.88
C SER A 77 23.27 14.67 13.86
N ASP A 78 23.32 15.58 12.89
CA ASP A 78 22.45 16.74 12.77
C ASP A 78 21.41 16.65 11.64
N GLY A 79 21.22 15.46 11.06
CA GLY A 79 20.24 15.22 9.99
C GLY A 79 20.71 15.62 8.59
N TYR A 80 22.01 15.87 8.42
CA TYR A 80 22.68 16.12 7.15
C TYR A 80 23.66 15.00 6.81
N TYR A 81 24.30 15.05 5.66
CA TYR A 81 25.29 14.08 5.20
C TYR A 81 26.70 14.65 5.20
N LYS A 82 27.61 13.77 5.59
CA LYS A 82 29.05 13.87 5.35
C LYS A 82 29.34 13.18 4.01
N ILE A 83 29.98 13.90 3.07
CA ILE A 83 30.33 13.40 1.73
C ILE A 83 31.86 13.46 1.58
N ILE A 84 32.52 12.31 1.51
CA ILE A 84 33.99 12.18 1.53
C ILE A 84 34.47 11.59 0.21
N ASN A 85 35.36 12.27 -0.50
CA ASN A 85 35.97 11.68 -1.69
C ASN A 85 36.88 10.51 -1.29
N VAL A 86 36.71 9.37 -1.96
CA VAL A 86 37.40 8.10 -1.65
C VAL A 86 38.92 8.22 -1.84
N ASN A 87 39.36 8.83 -2.93
CA ASN A 87 40.80 8.96 -3.23
C ASN A 87 41.56 9.84 -2.23
N SER A 88 40.94 10.91 -1.75
CA SER A 88 41.60 11.91 -0.89
C SER A 88 41.29 11.79 0.60
N GLY A 89 40.20 11.10 0.97
CA GLY A 89 39.67 11.08 2.33
C GLY A 89 39.13 12.44 2.81
N LYS A 90 38.93 13.42 1.90
CA LYS A 90 38.50 14.79 2.23
C LYS A 90 37.03 15.03 1.93
N ALA A 91 36.41 15.91 2.70
CA ALA A 91 34.99 16.22 2.62
C ALA A 91 34.66 17.28 1.57
N MET A 92 33.54 17.10 0.89
CA MET A 92 32.90 18.18 0.15
C MET A 92 32.61 19.35 1.09
N ARG A 93 32.85 20.58 0.64
CA ARG A 93 32.75 21.79 1.44
C ARG A 93 32.41 23.00 0.56
N VAL A 94 31.56 23.90 1.05
CA VAL A 94 31.47 25.27 0.51
C VAL A 94 32.71 26.07 0.93
N ALA A 95 33.48 26.57 -0.05
CA ALA A 95 34.74 27.25 0.18
C ALA A 95 34.63 28.37 1.23
N SER A 96 35.54 28.35 2.21
CA SER A 96 35.58 29.29 3.34
C SER A 96 34.28 29.39 4.17
N GLY A 97 33.32 28.47 4.01
CA GLY A 97 32.00 28.58 4.62
C GLY A 97 31.18 29.77 4.11
N SER A 98 31.45 30.25 2.89
CA SER A 98 30.74 31.39 2.31
C SER A 98 29.23 31.13 2.19
N LYS A 99 28.42 32.20 2.32
CA LYS A 99 26.99 32.17 2.01
C LYS A 99 26.66 32.85 0.68
N SER A 100 27.66 33.33 -0.07
CA SER A 100 27.45 34.03 -1.35
C SER A 100 27.04 33.08 -2.46
N ASN A 101 26.26 33.58 -3.43
CA ASN A 101 26.03 32.90 -4.71
C ASN A 101 27.37 32.73 -5.45
N GLY A 102 27.55 31.60 -6.13
CA GLY A 102 28.77 31.30 -6.88
C GLY A 102 29.97 30.89 -6.00
N ALA A 103 29.78 30.67 -4.69
CA ALA A 103 30.88 30.16 -3.87
C ALA A 103 31.25 28.74 -4.30
N ALA A 104 32.54 28.50 -4.52
CA ALA A 104 33.07 27.22 -4.99
C ALA A 104 32.74 26.06 -4.03
N ILE A 105 32.42 24.90 -4.61
CA ILE A 105 32.39 23.63 -3.88
C ILE A 105 33.76 22.99 -4.00
N VAL A 106 34.43 22.77 -2.87
CA VAL A 106 35.80 22.27 -2.77
C VAL A 106 35.88 21.01 -1.91
N GLN A 107 36.96 20.25 -2.01
CA GLN A 107 37.31 19.26 -1.00
C GLN A 107 38.15 19.88 0.14
N TYR A 108 37.92 19.47 1.38
CA TYR A 108 38.65 19.95 2.55
C TYR A 108 38.67 18.91 3.68
N THR A 109 39.67 18.96 4.56
CA THR A 109 39.73 18.12 5.76
C THR A 109 38.42 18.21 6.57
N TRP A 110 37.86 17.08 6.99
CA TRP A 110 36.63 17.05 7.77
C TRP A 110 36.86 17.61 9.18
N TYR A 111 36.18 18.71 9.49
CA TYR A 111 36.18 19.35 10.82
C TYR A 111 34.78 19.49 11.40
N ASN A 112 33.78 18.84 10.79
CA ASN A 112 32.38 18.87 11.23
C ASN A 112 31.77 20.29 11.22
N TYR A 113 32.18 21.13 10.25
CA TYR A 113 31.61 22.47 10.08
C TYR A 113 30.33 22.40 9.25
N GLY A 114 29.33 23.24 9.53
CA GLY A 114 28.08 23.27 8.74
C GLY A 114 28.30 23.49 7.22
N SER A 115 29.42 24.09 6.80
CA SER A 115 29.78 24.20 5.38
C SER A 115 30.16 22.87 4.71
N GLN A 116 30.31 21.79 5.49
CA GLN A 116 30.64 20.42 5.05
C GLN A 116 29.44 19.47 5.17
N HIS A 117 28.30 19.96 5.69
CA HIS A 117 27.09 19.19 5.88
C HIS A 117 26.13 19.51 4.75
N PHE A 118 25.74 18.49 3.98
CA PHE A 118 24.84 18.63 2.84
C PHE A 118 23.61 17.76 3.05
N LEU A 119 22.44 18.28 2.75
CA LEU A 119 21.17 17.55 2.81
C LEU A 119 20.83 17.13 1.38
N PRO A 120 20.88 15.82 1.07
CA PRO A 120 20.26 15.29 -0.15
C PRO A 120 18.75 15.50 -0.06
N GLN A 121 18.18 16.23 -1.02
CA GLN A 121 16.74 16.47 -1.12
C GLN A 121 16.26 15.95 -2.47
N LYS A 122 15.26 15.09 -2.49
CA LYS A 122 14.75 14.49 -3.73
C LYS A 122 14.29 15.56 -4.71
N ASN A 123 14.66 15.41 -5.99
CA ASN A 123 14.28 16.31 -7.08
C ASN A 123 14.14 15.52 -8.39
N GLY A 124 12.91 15.12 -8.73
CA GLY A 124 12.64 14.20 -9.84
C GLY A 124 13.32 12.85 -9.62
N SER A 125 14.03 12.35 -10.64
CA SER A 125 14.82 11.11 -10.57
C SER A 125 16.16 11.26 -9.81
N GLY A 126 16.56 12.47 -9.40
CA GLY A 126 17.82 12.75 -8.71
C GLY A 126 17.63 13.48 -7.38
N TYR A 127 18.70 14.14 -6.94
CA TYR A 127 18.80 14.84 -5.66
C TYR A 127 19.45 16.22 -5.80
N LEU A 128 18.95 17.19 -5.06
CA LEU A 128 19.67 18.42 -4.74
C LEU A 128 20.59 18.16 -3.54
N LEU A 129 21.76 18.78 -3.50
CA LEU A 129 22.64 18.77 -2.33
C LEU A 129 22.61 20.14 -1.65
N ARG A 130 21.75 20.31 -0.63
CA ARG A 130 21.56 21.58 0.07
C ARG A 130 22.52 21.73 1.24
N ASN A 131 23.38 22.73 1.22
CA ASN A 131 24.34 22.96 2.30
C ASN A 131 23.65 23.50 3.58
N ARG A 132 23.99 22.95 4.75
CA ARG A 132 23.45 23.36 6.06
C ARG A 132 23.72 24.81 6.41
N HIS A 133 24.92 25.31 6.11
CA HIS A 133 25.34 26.64 6.55
C HIS A 133 24.73 27.78 5.73
N SER A 134 24.62 27.58 4.41
CA SER A 134 24.10 28.60 3.49
C SER A 134 22.62 28.41 3.13
N GLY A 135 22.09 27.19 3.28
CA GLY A 135 20.76 26.81 2.80
C GLY A 135 20.64 26.74 1.28
N LYS A 136 21.77 26.79 0.56
CA LYS A 136 21.87 26.82 -0.91
C LYS A 136 22.26 25.46 -1.47
N CYS A 137 21.97 25.23 -2.74
CA CYS A 137 22.20 23.94 -3.41
C CYS A 137 23.50 23.96 -4.20
N VAL A 138 24.17 22.81 -4.25
CA VAL A 138 25.28 22.57 -5.19
C VAL A 138 24.75 22.65 -6.62
N GLN A 139 25.48 23.34 -7.49
CA GLN A 139 25.14 23.58 -8.89
C GLN A 139 26.40 23.47 -9.76
N LEU A 140 26.21 23.05 -11.01
CA LEU A 140 27.18 23.22 -12.08
C LEU A 140 27.20 24.67 -12.62
N ALA A 141 28.33 25.35 -12.50
CA ALA A 141 28.49 26.74 -12.90
C ALA A 141 28.19 26.93 -14.40
N GLY A 142 27.30 27.86 -14.71
CA GLY A 142 26.92 28.24 -16.09
C GLY A 142 26.29 27.13 -16.92
N GLY A 143 25.86 26.00 -16.35
CA GLY A 143 25.25 24.89 -17.09
C GLY A 143 26.20 24.27 -18.14
N SER A 144 27.49 24.15 -17.82
CA SER A 144 28.47 23.58 -18.76
C SER A 144 28.13 22.13 -19.16
N GLN A 145 28.26 21.78 -20.44
CA GLN A 145 28.21 20.37 -20.90
C GLN A 145 29.62 19.76 -21.08
N GLY A 146 30.67 20.58 -21.05
CA GLY A 146 32.05 20.17 -21.24
C GLY A 146 32.72 19.63 -19.96
N ASP A 147 33.76 18.82 -20.14
CA ASP A 147 34.64 18.40 -19.03
C ASP A 147 35.29 19.62 -18.35
N GLY A 148 35.55 19.52 -17.05
CA GLY A 148 36.13 20.60 -16.25
C GLY A 148 35.14 21.69 -15.82
N GLY A 149 33.85 21.54 -16.12
CA GLY A 149 32.78 22.40 -15.59
C GLY A 149 32.77 22.39 -14.07
N ARG A 150 32.84 23.56 -13.44
CA ARG A 150 33.08 23.69 -11.98
C ARG A 150 31.79 23.66 -11.17
N LEU A 151 31.86 23.12 -9.96
CA LEU A 151 30.75 23.16 -9.00
C LEU A 151 30.81 24.41 -8.11
N GLU A 152 29.65 25.01 -7.89
CA GLU A 152 29.41 26.18 -7.03
C GLU A 152 28.11 26.02 -6.23
N GLN A 153 27.84 26.93 -5.29
CA GLN A 153 26.52 26.99 -4.62
C GLN A 153 25.65 28.11 -5.19
N MET A 154 24.35 27.84 -5.33
CA MET A 154 23.34 28.79 -5.81
C MET A 154 22.01 28.61 -5.05
N PRO A 155 21.09 29.60 -5.09
CA PRO A 155 19.73 29.40 -4.60
C PRO A 155 19.12 28.13 -5.22
N CYS A 156 18.47 27.31 -4.40
CA CYS A 156 17.88 26.05 -4.87
C CYS A 156 16.73 26.34 -5.84
N THR A 157 16.85 25.91 -7.09
CA THR A 157 15.86 26.09 -8.16
C THR A 157 15.23 24.78 -8.62
N GLY A 158 15.86 23.64 -8.32
CA GLY A 158 15.40 22.33 -8.82
C GLY A 158 15.79 22.04 -10.27
N SER A 159 16.63 22.87 -10.89
CA SER A 159 17.01 22.70 -12.29
C SER A 159 17.95 21.51 -12.51
N ALA A 160 18.09 21.06 -13.77
CA ALA A 160 18.93 19.92 -14.13
C ALA A 160 20.42 20.15 -13.75
N GLU A 161 20.89 21.40 -13.75
CA GLU A 161 22.26 21.77 -13.36
C GLU A 161 22.51 21.68 -11.85
N GLN A 162 21.45 21.56 -11.04
CA GLN A 162 21.51 21.35 -9.58
C GLN A 162 21.17 19.92 -9.17
N THR A 163 20.83 19.06 -10.14
CA THR A 163 20.27 17.73 -9.88
C THR A 163 21.33 16.65 -10.09
N PHE A 164 21.51 15.80 -9.09
CA PHE A 164 22.50 14.72 -9.06
C PHE A 164 21.81 13.36 -8.98
N ALA A 165 22.11 12.44 -9.88
CA ALA A 165 21.94 11.02 -9.60
C ALA A 165 23.03 10.61 -8.59
N ILE A 166 22.60 9.90 -7.53
CA ILE A 166 23.47 9.45 -6.44
C ILE A 166 23.43 7.92 -6.48
N ASP A 167 24.34 7.34 -7.23
CA ASP A 167 24.31 5.92 -7.60
C ASP A 167 25.29 5.12 -6.71
N PRO A 168 24.84 4.06 -6.01
CA PRO A 168 25.76 3.22 -5.23
C PRO A 168 26.78 2.55 -6.16
N THR A 169 28.04 2.50 -5.74
CA THR A 169 29.13 2.00 -6.59
C THR A 169 29.39 0.51 -6.31
N VAL A 170 29.48 -0.30 -7.37
CA VAL A 170 30.06 -1.66 -7.40
C VAL A 170 31.43 -1.52 -8.07
N ASP A 171 32.51 -1.87 -7.38
CA ASP A 171 33.90 -1.68 -7.85
C ASP A 171 34.70 -2.98 -7.74
N GLY A 172 35.97 -2.98 -8.18
CA GLY A 172 36.80 -4.19 -8.21
C GLY A 172 37.03 -4.86 -6.85
N GLU A 173 36.76 -4.17 -5.72
CA GLU A 173 36.76 -4.78 -4.38
C GLU A 173 35.35 -5.11 -3.89
N ARG A 174 34.30 -4.51 -4.47
CA ARG A 174 32.93 -4.60 -4.02
C ARG A 174 32.02 -5.18 -5.09
N THR A 175 31.60 -6.42 -4.87
CA THR A 175 30.79 -7.25 -5.79
C THR A 175 29.26 -7.09 -5.66
N LEU A 176 28.77 -6.43 -4.61
CA LEU A 176 27.35 -6.22 -4.32
C LEU A 176 27.13 -4.79 -3.78
N ALA A 177 26.11 -4.09 -4.26
CA ALA A 177 25.71 -2.83 -3.65
C ALA A 177 25.21 -3.08 -2.21
N SER A 178 25.41 -2.12 -1.30
CA SER A 178 24.84 -2.25 0.03
C SER A 178 23.37 -1.93 -0.01
N GLY A 179 22.62 -2.64 0.80
CA GLY A 179 21.17 -2.53 0.78
C GLY A 179 20.54 -3.74 1.45
N ARG A 180 19.22 -3.70 1.50
CA ARG A 180 18.44 -4.82 1.99
C ARG A 180 18.20 -5.79 0.86
N TYR A 181 18.45 -7.06 1.10
CA TYR A 181 18.24 -8.14 0.15
C TYR A 181 17.48 -9.29 0.80
N THR A 182 16.72 -10.00 -0.02
CA THR A 182 16.34 -11.37 0.26
C THR A 182 17.33 -12.28 -0.44
N ALA A 183 17.86 -13.27 0.28
CA ALA A 183 18.77 -14.26 -0.29
C ALA A 183 18.00 -15.55 -0.58
N ARG A 184 17.95 -15.97 -1.84
CA ARG A 184 17.22 -17.16 -2.28
C ARG A 184 18.18 -18.24 -2.77
N ALA A 185 18.09 -19.44 -2.21
CA ALA A 185 18.94 -20.54 -2.64
C ALA A 185 18.56 -20.95 -4.07
N VAL A 186 19.54 -21.04 -4.96
CA VAL A 186 19.31 -21.25 -6.39
C VAL A 186 18.67 -22.63 -6.66
N HIS A 187 19.09 -23.67 -5.92
CA HIS A 187 18.59 -25.04 -6.14
C HIS A 187 17.12 -25.23 -5.74
N SER A 188 16.66 -24.56 -4.67
CA SER A 188 15.32 -24.76 -4.09
C SER A 188 14.33 -23.63 -4.38
N GLY A 189 14.83 -22.44 -4.71
CA GLY A 189 14.01 -21.23 -4.80
C GLY A 189 13.49 -20.70 -3.45
N LEU A 190 13.90 -21.31 -2.33
CA LEU A 190 13.51 -20.92 -0.97
C LEU A 190 14.44 -19.83 -0.42
N CYS A 191 13.93 -19.03 0.50
CA CYS A 191 14.62 -17.87 1.04
C CYS A 191 15.36 -18.19 2.34
N LEU A 192 16.55 -17.60 2.52
CA LEU A 192 17.25 -17.54 3.79
C LEU A 192 16.33 -16.91 4.84
N ASP A 193 16.17 -17.57 5.98
CA ASP A 193 15.12 -17.28 6.95
C ASP A 193 15.65 -17.41 8.38
N VAL A 194 15.22 -16.47 9.23
CA VAL A 194 15.35 -16.61 10.69
C VAL A 194 14.12 -17.37 11.21
N PRO A 195 14.28 -18.59 11.76
CA PRO A 195 13.14 -19.42 12.14
C PRO A 195 12.17 -18.71 13.08
N TYR A 196 10.88 -18.73 12.72
CA TYR A 196 9.79 -18.14 13.49
C TYR A 196 9.94 -16.63 13.76
N SER A 197 10.65 -15.90 12.90
CA SER A 197 10.98 -14.48 13.13
C SER A 197 11.66 -14.22 14.48
N SER A 198 12.40 -15.21 14.99
CA SER A 198 13.00 -15.13 16.31
C SER A 198 13.96 -13.93 16.40
N THR A 199 13.99 -13.26 17.55
CA THR A 199 14.97 -12.21 17.85
C THR A 199 16.03 -12.69 18.83
N SER A 200 16.12 -13.99 19.13
CA SER A 200 17.10 -14.53 20.10
C SER A 200 18.46 -14.80 19.45
N ASN A 201 19.53 -14.56 20.22
CA ASN A 201 20.89 -14.98 19.85
C ASN A 201 20.99 -16.50 19.72
N GLY A 202 21.85 -16.97 18.82
CA GLY A 202 22.17 -18.39 18.65
C GLY A 202 21.11 -19.19 17.88
N LYS A 203 20.20 -18.51 17.19
CA LYS A 203 19.24 -19.19 16.31
C LYS A 203 19.91 -19.48 14.99
N GLN A 204 20.11 -20.76 14.69
CA GLN A 204 20.56 -21.23 13.39
C GLN A 204 19.56 -20.83 12.30
N LEU A 205 20.08 -20.29 11.20
CA LEU A 205 19.27 -19.92 10.04
C LEU A 205 18.78 -21.16 9.30
N GLN A 206 17.71 -20.99 8.53
CA GLN A 206 17.11 -22.04 7.71
C GLN A 206 16.76 -21.50 6.32
N GLN A 207 16.34 -22.36 5.39
CA GLN A 207 15.56 -21.93 4.23
C GLN A 207 14.05 -22.08 4.49
N TRP A 208 13.22 -21.22 3.92
CA TRP A 208 11.76 -21.29 4.03
C TRP A 208 11.08 -20.69 2.79
N SER A 209 9.80 -20.98 2.54
CA SER A 209 9.03 -20.29 1.49
C SER A 209 9.18 -18.78 1.61
N CYS A 210 9.51 -18.15 0.49
CA CYS A 210 9.66 -16.71 0.42
C CYS A 210 8.32 -16.03 0.70
N ASN A 211 8.20 -15.36 1.84
CA ASN A 211 6.95 -14.78 2.35
C ASN A 211 7.03 -13.26 2.56
N GLY A 212 8.16 -12.66 2.20
CA GLY A 212 8.36 -11.21 2.25
C GLY A 212 8.50 -10.62 3.65
N THR A 213 8.42 -11.43 4.71
CA THR A 213 8.56 -10.93 6.08
C THR A 213 9.97 -10.41 6.34
N ALA A 214 10.12 -9.49 7.30
CA ALA A 214 11.43 -8.96 7.69
C ALA A 214 12.40 -10.05 8.23
N ALA A 215 11.91 -11.25 8.56
CA ALA A 215 12.75 -12.39 8.93
C ALA A 215 13.58 -12.95 7.76
N GLN A 216 13.18 -12.67 6.52
CA GLN A 216 13.84 -13.09 5.28
C GLN A 216 14.54 -11.95 4.53
N GLN A 217 14.66 -10.80 5.19
CA GLN A 217 15.31 -9.62 4.63
C GLN A 217 16.56 -9.32 5.43
N PHE A 218 17.67 -9.07 4.73
CA PHE A 218 18.98 -8.89 5.31
C PHE A 218 19.66 -7.67 4.72
N ASP A 219 20.12 -6.76 5.57
CA ASP A 219 20.94 -5.61 5.19
C ASP A 219 22.38 -6.07 4.98
N PHE A 220 22.86 -6.02 3.74
CA PHE A 220 24.25 -6.27 3.37
C PHE A 220 25.01 -4.93 3.44
N ILE A 221 25.77 -4.74 4.51
CA ILE A 221 26.49 -3.49 4.78
C ILE A 221 27.97 -3.71 4.47
N TYR A 222 28.51 -2.97 3.50
CA TYR A 222 29.91 -3.07 3.12
C TYR A 222 30.80 -2.56 4.27
N ALA A 223 31.72 -3.42 4.72
CA ALA A 223 32.60 -3.17 5.84
C ALA A 223 34.02 -2.75 5.41
N GLY A 224 34.30 -2.68 4.11
CA GLY A 224 35.63 -2.40 3.54
C GLY A 224 36.42 -3.66 3.19
N GLY A 225 37.40 -3.56 2.29
CA GLY A 225 38.32 -4.65 1.95
C GLY A 225 37.66 -5.87 1.28
N GLY A 226 36.48 -5.68 0.69
CA GLY A 226 35.68 -6.75 0.08
C GLY A 226 34.71 -7.46 1.02
N GLU A 227 34.67 -7.09 2.29
CA GLU A 227 33.84 -7.73 3.31
C GLU A 227 32.51 -7.00 3.54
N TYR A 228 31.50 -7.77 3.98
CA TYR A 228 30.17 -7.31 4.35
C TYR A 228 29.80 -7.80 5.74
N GLU A 229 29.06 -6.98 6.46
CA GLU A 229 28.25 -7.38 7.59
C GLU A 229 26.82 -7.62 7.07
N ILE A 230 26.20 -8.74 7.45
CA ILE A 230 24.86 -9.11 6.98
C ILE A 230 23.92 -9.08 8.20
N ILE A 231 22.92 -8.21 8.20
CA ILE A 231 22.08 -7.95 9.38
C ILE A 231 20.62 -8.28 9.06
N ASN A 232 19.98 -9.12 9.86
CA ASN A 232 18.56 -9.41 9.67
C ASN A 232 17.68 -8.18 10.00
N ALA A 233 16.78 -7.83 9.08
CA ALA A 233 15.94 -6.63 9.17
C ALA A 233 14.92 -6.69 10.31
N ASN A 234 14.45 -7.89 10.70
CA ASN A 234 13.52 -8.06 11.82
C ASN A 234 14.21 -7.94 13.18
N SER A 235 15.35 -8.63 13.36
CA SER A 235 15.98 -8.74 14.68
C SER A 235 17.09 -7.71 14.94
N GLY A 236 17.60 -7.05 13.90
CA GLY A 236 18.78 -6.18 13.94
C GLY A 236 20.07 -6.93 14.31
N LYS A 237 20.10 -8.26 14.17
CA LYS A 237 21.25 -9.11 14.51
C LYS A 237 22.02 -9.55 13.28
N CYS A 238 23.30 -9.78 13.47
CA CYS A 238 24.21 -10.17 12.41
C CYS A 238 24.11 -11.66 12.14
N VAL A 239 24.23 -12.04 10.86
CA VAL A 239 24.60 -13.40 10.47
C VAL A 239 25.98 -13.68 11.06
N ASP A 240 26.12 -14.83 11.71
CA ASP A 240 27.22 -15.15 12.60
C ASP A 240 27.61 -16.61 12.41
N ILE A 241 28.91 -16.86 12.22
CA ILE A 241 29.46 -18.22 12.19
C ILE A 241 29.67 -18.69 13.63
N TYR A 242 28.99 -19.77 14.00
CA TYR A 242 29.00 -20.29 15.36
C TYR A 242 30.43 -20.51 15.87
N ARG A 243 30.79 -19.77 16.92
CA ARG A 243 32.12 -19.82 17.60
C ARG A 243 33.32 -19.58 16.68
N SER A 244 33.15 -18.95 15.52
CA SER A 244 34.21 -18.78 14.52
C SER A 244 34.79 -20.10 14.00
N TYR A 245 34.04 -21.21 14.05
CA TYR A 245 34.50 -22.49 13.53
C TYR A 245 34.45 -22.51 11.99
N THR A 246 35.39 -23.21 11.36
CA THR A 246 35.50 -23.35 9.91
C THR A 246 35.44 -24.81 9.45
N SER A 247 35.01 -25.74 10.32
CA SER A 247 34.73 -27.12 9.93
C SER A 247 33.42 -27.23 9.14
N ASN A 248 33.33 -28.22 8.24
CA ASN A 248 32.08 -28.54 7.55
C ASN A 248 30.95 -28.86 8.55
N GLY A 249 29.76 -28.35 8.29
CA GLY A 249 28.60 -28.48 9.18
C GLY A 249 28.55 -27.45 10.31
N THR A 250 29.43 -26.44 10.30
CA THR A 250 29.34 -25.35 11.29
C THR A 250 28.07 -24.53 11.06
N ASP A 251 27.27 -24.35 12.10
CA ASP A 251 26.02 -23.59 12.03
C ASP A 251 26.26 -22.13 11.62
N VAL A 252 25.44 -21.65 10.68
CA VAL A 252 25.26 -20.23 10.41
C VAL A 252 24.03 -19.78 11.20
N GLN A 253 24.22 -18.82 12.10
CA GLN A 253 23.20 -18.39 13.06
C GLN A 253 23.02 -16.87 13.02
N GLN A 254 22.06 -16.34 13.76
CA GLN A 254 22.05 -14.92 14.13
C GLN A 254 22.63 -14.69 15.52
N TYR A 255 23.37 -13.59 15.70
CA TYR A 255 23.88 -13.16 16.98
C TYR A 255 23.97 -11.63 17.06
N SER A 256 24.02 -11.08 18.28
CA SER A 256 24.30 -9.66 18.50
C SER A 256 25.54 -9.23 17.70
N CYS A 257 25.38 -8.17 16.90
CA CYS A 257 26.47 -7.61 16.12
C CYS A 257 27.60 -7.14 17.04
N ASN A 258 28.80 -7.66 16.83
CA ASN A 258 29.97 -7.41 17.66
C ASN A 258 31.23 -7.07 16.83
N GLN A 259 31.09 -6.92 15.51
CA GLN A 259 32.16 -6.61 14.57
C GLN A 259 33.29 -7.66 14.54
N GLY A 260 33.05 -8.85 15.10
CA GLY A 260 33.96 -9.98 15.04
C GLY A 260 34.13 -10.50 13.62
N THR A 261 35.29 -11.10 13.33
CA THR A 261 35.60 -11.67 12.01
C THR A 261 34.65 -12.81 11.61
N ASN A 262 33.97 -13.44 12.58
CA ASN A 262 32.93 -14.43 12.33
C ASN A 262 31.57 -13.85 11.91
N GLN A 263 31.45 -12.52 11.83
CA GLN A 263 30.30 -11.76 11.32
C GLN A 263 30.68 -10.94 10.08
N ARG A 264 31.73 -11.38 9.37
CA ARG A 264 32.23 -10.77 8.13
C ARG A 264 32.14 -11.79 7.01
N PHE A 265 31.63 -11.35 5.87
CA PHE A 265 31.37 -12.21 4.71
C PHE A 265 31.90 -11.58 3.42
N LEU A 266 32.48 -12.40 2.56
CA LEU A 266 32.80 -12.05 1.19
C LEU A 266 31.60 -12.43 0.32
N ILE A 267 31.16 -11.50 -0.52
CA ILE A 267 30.14 -11.78 -1.52
C ILE A 267 30.86 -11.96 -2.84
N GLU A 268 30.68 -13.08 -3.51
CA GLU A 268 31.37 -13.37 -4.78
C GLU A 268 30.34 -13.69 -5.85
N GLY A 269 30.27 -12.87 -6.89
CA GLY A 269 29.40 -13.14 -8.04
C GLY A 269 29.99 -14.26 -8.89
N THR A 270 29.16 -15.19 -9.35
CA THR A 270 29.59 -16.33 -10.18
C THR A 270 29.74 -15.97 -11.67
N GLY A 271 29.20 -14.82 -12.08
CA GLY A 271 29.04 -14.41 -13.48
C GLY A 271 27.70 -14.81 -14.12
N GLU A 272 26.86 -15.58 -13.42
CA GLU A 272 25.55 -16.06 -13.89
C GLU A 272 24.37 -15.33 -13.20
N GLY A 273 24.66 -14.25 -12.45
CA GLY A 273 23.65 -13.44 -11.75
C GLY A 273 23.34 -13.90 -10.31
N ASP A 274 23.96 -14.98 -9.84
CA ASP A 274 23.91 -15.46 -8.46
C ASP A 274 25.25 -15.25 -7.71
N PHE A 275 25.21 -15.44 -6.39
CA PHE A 275 26.30 -15.10 -5.49
C PHE A 275 26.64 -16.24 -4.53
N LEU A 276 27.92 -16.40 -4.25
CA LEU A 276 28.40 -17.13 -3.08
C LEU A 276 28.50 -16.15 -1.90
N ILE A 277 27.92 -16.51 -0.75
CA ILE A 277 28.11 -15.79 0.50
C ILE A 277 29.17 -16.56 1.30
N LYS A 278 30.43 -16.14 1.28
CA LYS A 278 31.56 -16.84 1.90
C LYS A 278 31.92 -16.21 3.23
N THR A 279 32.29 -17.00 4.23
CA THR A 279 32.82 -16.43 5.49
C THR A 279 34.18 -15.78 5.25
N ALA A 280 34.45 -14.61 5.85
CA ALA A 280 35.77 -13.99 5.81
C ALA A 280 36.82 -14.78 6.62
N LEU A 281 36.39 -15.69 7.51
CA LEU A 281 37.29 -16.60 8.23
C LEU A 281 37.99 -17.61 7.31
N SER A 282 37.43 -17.88 6.13
CA SER A 282 37.95 -18.82 5.14
C SER A 282 37.32 -18.58 3.77
N GLY A 283 38.14 -18.17 2.79
CA GLY A 283 37.68 -17.86 1.43
C GLY A 283 37.10 -19.03 0.61
N ASN A 284 37.08 -20.26 1.14
CA ASN A 284 36.55 -21.46 0.47
C ASN A 284 35.36 -22.10 1.22
N LYS A 285 34.65 -21.33 2.05
CA LYS A 285 33.52 -21.80 2.88
C LYS A 285 32.27 -20.94 2.66
N PRO A 286 31.41 -21.27 1.68
CA PRO A 286 30.12 -20.62 1.51
C PRO A 286 29.08 -21.01 2.57
N VAL A 287 28.09 -20.13 2.73
CA VAL A 287 26.78 -20.41 3.34
C VAL A 287 26.03 -21.40 2.44
N ASP A 288 25.71 -22.57 2.99
CA ASP A 288 25.24 -23.75 2.26
C ASP A 288 23.91 -24.25 2.85
N VAL A 289 22.99 -24.68 1.99
CA VAL A 289 21.78 -25.41 2.40
C VAL A 289 22.10 -26.89 2.62
N SER A 290 22.00 -27.32 3.87
CA SER A 290 22.38 -28.68 4.29
C SER A 290 21.72 -29.79 3.48
N ASN A 291 22.53 -30.77 3.10
CA ASN A 291 22.14 -31.96 2.33
C ASN A 291 21.49 -31.66 0.97
N VAL A 292 21.67 -30.45 0.41
CA VAL A 292 21.01 -30.04 -0.85
C VAL A 292 19.48 -30.17 -0.74
N SER A 293 18.94 -30.00 0.47
CA SER A 293 17.52 -30.24 0.75
C SER A 293 16.64 -29.24 0.00
N MET A 294 15.50 -29.72 -0.50
CA MET A 294 14.43 -28.90 -1.10
C MET A 294 13.36 -28.52 -0.06
N ASP A 295 13.49 -29.00 1.17
CA ASP A 295 12.45 -28.87 2.20
C ASP A 295 12.56 -27.54 2.94
N GLU A 296 11.40 -27.01 3.34
CA GLU A 296 11.33 -25.91 4.29
C GLU A 296 11.92 -26.31 5.65
N GLY A 297 12.62 -25.37 6.28
CA GLY A 297 13.26 -25.57 7.58
C GLY A 297 14.61 -26.27 7.52
N ALA A 298 15.09 -26.65 6.32
CA ALA A 298 16.45 -27.17 6.15
C ALA A 298 17.48 -26.17 6.66
N LYS A 299 18.48 -26.67 7.37
CA LYS A 299 19.45 -25.85 8.10
C LYS A 299 20.49 -25.25 7.19
N ILE A 300 20.92 -24.04 7.56
CA ILE A 300 22.03 -23.35 6.92
C ILE A 300 23.31 -23.58 7.74
N HIS A 301 24.37 -23.97 7.03
CA HIS A 301 25.67 -24.27 7.62
C HIS A 301 26.82 -23.80 6.70
N LEU A 302 28.06 -23.90 7.17
CA LEU A 302 29.23 -23.77 6.32
C LEU A 302 29.62 -25.13 5.73
N TRP A 303 29.98 -25.11 4.46
CA TRP A 303 30.51 -26.29 3.78
C TRP A 303 31.66 -25.91 2.84
N ASP A 304 32.49 -26.87 2.45
CA ASP A 304 33.51 -26.65 1.42
C ASP A 304 32.85 -26.26 0.10
N GLU A 305 33.40 -25.25 -0.55
CA GLU A 305 32.97 -24.85 -1.88
C GLU A 305 33.17 -26.00 -2.88
N HIS A 306 32.09 -26.41 -3.53
CA HIS A 306 32.09 -27.44 -4.57
C HIS A 306 31.27 -27.04 -5.80
N GLY A 307 30.86 -25.78 -5.89
CA GLY A 307 30.13 -25.21 -7.03
C GLY A 307 28.68 -25.67 -7.17
N GLY A 308 28.11 -26.32 -6.15
CA GLY A 308 26.71 -26.76 -6.17
C GLY A 308 25.73 -25.60 -6.03
N GLU A 309 24.54 -25.70 -6.64
CA GLU A 309 23.51 -24.65 -6.62
C GLU A 309 22.97 -24.36 -5.21
N ASN A 310 23.08 -25.31 -4.27
CA ASN A 310 22.72 -25.12 -2.86
C ASN A 310 23.68 -24.22 -2.07
N GLN A 311 24.79 -23.81 -2.69
CA GLN A 311 25.75 -22.84 -2.16
C GLN A 311 25.58 -21.46 -2.79
N ARG A 312 24.74 -21.36 -3.83
CA ARG A 312 24.54 -20.14 -4.61
C ARG A 312 23.24 -19.48 -4.21
N TRP A 313 23.28 -18.16 -4.11
CA TRP A 313 22.19 -17.33 -3.63
C TRP A 313 21.88 -16.24 -4.65
N ALA A 314 20.63 -16.19 -5.12
CA ALA A 314 20.11 -15.01 -5.78
C ALA A 314 19.83 -13.94 -4.71
N LEU A 315 20.53 -12.80 -4.79
CA LEU A 315 20.37 -11.69 -3.86
C LEU A 315 19.42 -10.66 -4.45
N ASP A 316 18.18 -10.68 -4.00
CA ASP A 316 17.10 -9.87 -4.53
C ASP A 316 16.93 -8.59 -3.71
N PRO A 317 17.19 -7.40 -4.26
CA PRO A 317 17.09 -6.16 -3.50
C PRO A 317 15.65 -5.95 -3.04
N VAL A 318 15.49 -5.70 -1.75
CA VAL A 318 14.24 -5.30 -1.12
C VAL A 318 14.17 -3.78 -1.22
N ILE A 319 13.38 -3.32 -2.17
CA ILE A 319 13.14 -1.90 -2.40
C ILE A 319 11.71 -1.64 -1.98
N HIS A 320 11.52 -0.78 -0.96
CA HIS A 320 10.19 -0.41 -0.46
C HIS A 320 9.65 0.86 -1.12
N ASP A 321 10.55 1.71 -1.63
CA ASP A 321 10.21 3.02 -2.18
C ASP A 321 10.04 2.99 -3.70
N ALA A 322 9.31 3.98 -4.22
CA ALA A 322 9.12 4.16 -5.65
C ALA A 322 10.42 4.59 -6.35
N VAL A 323 11.14 3.62 -6.94
CA VAL A 323 12.33 3.84 -7.78
C VAL A 323 12.03 4.56 -9.09
N VAL A 324 10.87 4.27 -9.68
CA VAL A 324 10.36 4.88 -10.91
C VAL A 324 9.14 5.70 -10.50
N PRO A 325 9.05 7.00 -10.82
CA PRO A 325 7.82 7.74 -10.59
C PRO A 325 6.66 7.03 -11.29
N SER A 326 5.48 6.96 -10.67
CA SER A 326 4.30 6.56 -11.44
C SER A 326 4.18 7.44 -12.69
N GLY A 327 3.63 6.95 -13.80
CA GLY A 327 3.47 7.70 -15.04
C GLY A 327 3.26 6.86 -16.28
N ILE A 328 3.09 7.53 -17.42
CA ILE A 328 3.01 6.88 -18.73
C ILE A 328 4.41 6.87 -19.32
N TYR A 329 4.87 5.67 -19.61
CA TYR A 329 6.19 5.41 -20.12
C TYR A 329 6.14 4.69 -21.46
N LYS A 330 7.19 4.93 -22.23
CA LYS A 330 7.66 3.98 -23.22
C LYS A 330 8.83 3.20 -22.60
N LEU A 331 8.79 1.88 -22.74
CA LEU A 331 9.86 0.98 -22.27
C LEU A 331 10.66 0.53 -23.50
N VAL A 332 11.95 0.89 -23.56
CA VAL A 332 12.82 0.64 -24.72
C VAL A 332 13.84 -0.42 -24.37
N ALA A 333 13.85 -1.54 -25.08
CA ALA A 333 14.83 -2.60 -24.88
C ALA A 333 16.21 -2.12 -25.32
N LYS A 334 17.20 -2.15 -24.41
CA LYS A 334 18.51 -1.51 -24.63
C LYS A 334 19.32 -2.14 -25.77
N HIS A 335 19.23 -3.47 -25.94
CA HIS A 335 19.96 -4.17 -27.02
C HIS A 335 19.51 -3.79 -28.44
N SER A 336 18.21 -3.53 -28.64
CA SER A 336 17.61 -3.34 -29.97
C SER A 336 17.18 -1.89 -30.24
N GLY A 337 16.98 -1.09 -29.19
CA GLY A 337 16.34 0.22 -29.29
C GLY A 337 14.85 0.16 -29.67
N LYS A 338 14.24 -1.04 -29.68
CA LYS A 338 12.81 -1.23 -29.95
C LYS A 338 11.98 -1.06 -28.68
N CYS A 339 10.71 -0.74 -28.88
CA CYS A 339 9.76 -0.48 -27.81
C CYS A 339 9.02 -1.74 -27.42
N LEU A 340 8.70 -1.87 -26.13
CA LEU A 340 7.68 -2.80 -25.69
C LEU A 340 6.35 -2.48 -26.38
N ASP A 341 5.66 -3.49 -26.87
CA ASP A 341 4.54 -3.35 -27.81
C ASP A 341 3.50 -4.45 -27.60
N VAL A 342 2.23 -4.07 -27.65
CA VAL A 342 1.11 -5.01 -27.74
C VAL A 342 0.85 -5.33 -29.22
N PRO A 343 1.05 -6.58 -29.68
CA PRO A 343 0.93 -6.93 -31.09
C PRO A 343 -0.41 -6.50 -31.69
N GLY A 344 -0.34 -5.74 -32.79
CA GLY A 344 -1.51 -5.28 -33.52
C GLY A 344 -2.45 -4.36 -32.73
N SER A 345 -1.98 -3.74 -31.64
CA SER A 345 -2.82 -2.96 -30.71
C SER A 345 -3.98 -3.79 -30.12
N SER A 346 -3.80 -5.10 -29.98
CA SER A 346 -4.80 -6.01 -29.42
C SER A 346 -5.31 -5.53 -28.06
N THR A 347 -6.61 -5.66 -27.83
CA THR A 347 -7.24 -5.43 -26.52
C THR A 347 -7.66 -6.74 -25.84
N SER A 348 -7.19 -7.88 -26.35
CA SER A 348 -7.58 -9.20 -25.84
C SER A 348 -6.69 -9.67 -24.69
N PRO A 349 -7.29 -10.09 -23.55
CA PRO A 349 -6.70 -11.00 -22.57
C PRO A 349 -5.80 -12.09 -23.16
N GLY A 350 -4.62 -12.31 -22.57
CA GLY A 350 -3.68 -13.36 -22.95
C GLY A 350 -2.80 -13.05 -24.16
N THR A 351 -2.91 -11.86 -24.75
CA THR A 351 -2.01 -11.46 -25.85
C THR A 351 -0.58 -11.35 -25.32
N GLN A 352 0.34 -12.12 -25.86
CA GLN A 352 1.76 -12.06 -25.52
C GLN A 352 2.34 -10.70 -25.95
N ILE A 353 3.10 -10.08 -25.07
CA ILE A 353 3.78 -8.82 -25.33
C ILE A 353 4.98 -9.10 -26.25
N GLN A 354 5.28 -8.14 -27.12
CA GLN A 354 6.43 -8.18 -28.00
C GLN A 354 7.29 -6.92 -27.87
N GLN A 355 8.44 -6.88 -28.54
CA GLN A 355 9.12 -5.67 -28.94
C GLN A 355 8.79 -5.34 -30.39
N TYR A 356 8.63 -4.06 -30.69
CA TYR A 356 8.41 -3.59 -32.06
C TYR A 356 9.11 -2.27 -32.33
N SER A 357 9.31 -1.93 -33.61
CA SER A 357 9.85 -0.64 -34.00
C SER A 357 9.01 0.48 -33.37
N CYS A 358 9.67 1.38 -32.66
CA CYS A 358 9.00 2.47 -31.95
C CYS A 358 8.22 3.35 -32.92
N ASN A 359 6.89 3.32 -32.84
CA ASN A 359 5.96 3.96 -33.78
C ASN A 359 5.05 5.02 -33.11
N GLY A 360 5.12 5.15 -31.78
CA GLY A 360 4.40 6.18 -31.02
C GLY A 360 2.90 5.92 -30.82
N THR A 361 2.44 4.71 -31.13
CA THR A 361 1.04 4.31 -30.86
C THR A 361 0.81 3.98 -29.39
N SER A 362 -0.46 3.98 -28.98
CA SER A 362 -0.88 3.59 -27.62
C SER A 362 -0.56 2.13 -27.27
N ALA A 363 -0.33 1.27 -28.29
CA ALA A 363 0.16 -0.09 -28.11
C ALA A 363 1.57 -0.16 -27.50
N GLN A 364 2.34 0.95 -27.54
CA GLN A 364 3.71 1.05 -27.05
C GLN A 364 3.88 1.93 -25.81
N THR A 365 2.77 2.39 -25.24
CA THR A 365 2.76 3.25 -24.06
C THR A 365 2.07 2.54 -22.91
N PHE A 366 2.72 2.56 -21.75
CA PHE A 366 2.30 1.82 -20.57
C PHE A 366 2.21 2.75 -19.37
N GLU A 367 1.09 2.69 -18.66
CA GLU A 367 0.97 3.25 -17.33
C GLU A 367 1.76 2.35 -16.36
N VAL A 368 2.82 2.91 -15.79
CA VAL A 368 3.59 2.32 -14.70
C VAL A 368 3.10 2.96 -13.42
N LEU A 369 2.37 2.21 -12.61
CA LEU A 369 1.75 2.71 -11.38
C LEU A 369 2.38 2.01 -10.18
N HIS A 370 3.10 2.77 -9.36
CA HIS A 370 3.67 2.29 -8.10
C HIS A 370 2.57 1.74 -7.20
N GLN A 371 2.84 0.57 -6.63
CA GLN A 371 2.03 -0.15 -5.65
C GLN A 371 2.76 -0.14 -4.31
N ALA A 372 2.33 -0.95 -3.34
CA ALA A 372 3.09 -1.12 -2.10
C ALA A 372 4.41 -1.89 -2.32
N ASP A 373 5.35 -1.73 -1.39
CA ASP A 373 6.61 -2.49 -1.33
C ASP A 373 7.47 -2.41 -2.60
N GLY A 374 7.53 -1.24 -3.24
CA GLY A 374 8.37 -0.99 -4.43
C GLY A 374 8.01 -1.81 -5.67
N TYR A 375 6.83 -2.41 -5.71
CA TYR A 375 6.27 -3.05 -6.89
C TYR A 375 5.40 -2.08 -7.68
N TYR A 376 5.13 -2.45 -8.93
CA TYR A 376 4.42 -1.64 -9.90
C TYR A 376 3.45 -2.52 -10.65
N ARG A 377 2.28 -1.97 -10.93
CA ARG A 377 1.44 -2.44 -12.01
C ARG A 377 1.90 -1.76 -13.28
N ILE A 378 2.04 -2.53 -14.36
CA ILE A 378 2.37 -2.00 -15.69
C ILE A 378 1.18 -2.31 -16.60
N SER A 379 0.45 -1.30 -17.05
CA SER A 379 -0.78 -1.47 -17.84
C SER A 379 -0.64 -0.81 -19.20
N ASN A 380 -1.02 -1.49 -20.27
CA ASN A 380 -0.99 -0.89 -21.59
C ASN A 380 -2.07 0.21 -21.69
N THR A 381 -1.69 1.38 -22.19
CA THR A 381 -2.61 2.53 -22.28
C THR A 381 -3.67 2.41 -23.38
N ASN A 382 -3.49 1.50 -24.36
CA ASN A 382 -4.52 1.22 -25.38
C ASN A 382 -5.61 0.30 -24.85
N SER A 383 -5.21 -0.81 -24.22
CA SER A 383 -6.15 -1.85 -23.77
C SER A 383 -6.62 -1.71 -22.33
N GLY A 384 -5.88 -0.98 -21.49
CA GLY A 384 -6.09 -0.94 -20.03
C GLY A 384 -5.67 -2.22 -19.30
N LEU A 385 -5.24 -3.26 -20.04
CA LEU A 385 -4.85 -4.56 -19.47
C LEU A 385 -3.44 -4.48 -18.89
N SER A 386 -3.21 -5.25 -17.82
CA SER A 386 -1.94 -5.27 -17.08
C SER A 386 -1.01 -6.35 -17.61
N LEU A 387 0.28 -6.07 -17.66
CA LEU A 387 1.29 -7.10 -17.88
C LEU A 387 1.15 -8.20 -16.83
N SER A 388 1.43 -9.42 -17.24
CA SER A 388 1.23 -10.63 -16.46
C SER A 388 2.22 -11.71 -16.89
N VAL A 389 2.78 -12.43 -15.93
CA VAL A 389 3.46 -13.71 -16.20
C VAL A 389 2.40 -14.77 -16.47
N ARG A 390 2.45 -15.38 -17.66
CA ARG A 390 1.49 -16.38 -18.10
C ARG A 390 1.44 -17.56 -17.12
N HIS A 391 0.22 -17.89 -16.69
CA HIS A 391 -0.09 -19.01 -15.78
C HIS A 391 0.69 -19.01 -14.44
N PHE A 392 1.13 -17.85 -13.94
CA PHE A 392 1.93 -17.76 -12.70
C PHE A 392 3.21 -18.60 -12.74
N SER A 393 3.72 -18.93 -13.94
CA SER A 393 4.85 -19.82 -14.10
C SER A 393 6.10 -19.26 -13.43
N GLY A 394 6.83 -20.10 -12.69
CA GLY A 394 8.17 -19.78 -12.17
C GLY A 394 9.30 -20.13 -13.13
N SER A 395 9.00 -20.73 -14.28
CA SER A 395 9.99 -21.24 -15.23
C SER A 395 10.50 -20.16 -16.17
N SER A 396 11.77 -20.28 -16.56
CA SER A 396 12.36 -19.47 -17.63
C SER A 396 11.71 -19.80 -18.99
N GLY A 397 11.50 -18.79 -19.83
CA GLY A 397 10.78 -18.89 -21.10
C GLY A 397 9.26 -18.74 -20.98
N ALA A 398 8.73 -18.44 -19.78
CA ALA A 398 7.30 -18.17 -19.64
C ALA A 398 6.97 -16.81 -20.24
N ALA A 399 5.94 -16.76 -21.09
CA ALA A 399 5.51 -15.55 -21.77
C ALA A 399 5.09 -14.44 -20.81
N ILE A 400 5.42 -13.19 -21.17
CA ILE A 400 4.78 -12.01 -20.60
C ILE A 400 3.60 -11.64 -21.51
N GLU A 401 2.41 -11.57 -20.95
CA GLU A 401 1.17 -11.25 -21.67
C GLU A 401 0.46 -10.06 -21.03
N GLN A 402 -0.50 -9.47 -21.74
CA GLN A 402 -1.47 -8.58 -21.11
C GLN A 402 -2.69 -9.37 -20.62
N GLN A 403 -3.18 -9.04 -19.43
CA GLN A 403 -4.39 -9.62 -18.88
C GLN A 403 -5.19 -8.64 -18.00
N GLU A 404 -6.47 -8.95 -17.79
CA GLU A 404 -7.39 -8.31 -16.84
C GLU A 404 -6.72 -8.18 -15.47
N ASN A 405 -6.91 -7.03 -14.81
CA ASN A 405 -6.23 -6.74 -13.56
C ASN A 405 -6.90 -7.45 -12.38
N PHE A 406 -6.23 -8.47 -11.84
CA PHE A 406 -6.68 -9.21 -10.67
C PHE A 406 -5.82 -8.94 -9.43
N GLY A 407 -4.73 -8.17 -9.56
CA GLY A 407 -3.84 -7.80 -8.46
C GLY A 407 -3.00 -8.95 -7.91
N GLY A 408 -2.81 -10.02 -8.68
CA GLY A 408 -1.96 -11.16 -8.30
C GLY A 408 -0.47 -10.85 -8.42
N ASP A 409 0.37 -11.60 -7.70
CA ASP A 409 1.83 -11.41 -7.71
C ASP A 409 2.45 -11.57 -9.12
N ASN A 410 1.81 -12.29 -10.03
CA ASN A 410 2.23 -12.40 -11.43
C ASN A 410 2.00 -11.13 -12.27
N GLN A 411 1.26 -10.15 -11.74
CA GLN A 411 0.96 -8.86 -12.38
C GLN A 411 1.68 -7.68 -11.71
N LEU A 412 2.51 -7.98 -10.70
CA LEU A 412 3.30 -6.99 -9.97
C LEU A 412 4.76 -7.12 -10.39
N PHE A 413 5.35 -6.00 -10.79
CA PHE A 413 6.72 -5.96 -11.30
C PHE A 413 7.55 -4.95 -10.51
N ARG A 414 8.83 -5.24 -10.30
CA ARG A 414 9.77 -4.31 -9.66
C ARG A 414 10.76 -3.81 -10.69
N PHE A 415 11.01 -2.50 -10.69
CA PHE A 415 12.10 -1.90 -11.43
C PHE A 415 13.35 -1.89 -10.55
N VAL A 416 14.40 -2.59 -11.00
CA VAL A 416 15.71 -2.63 -10.36
C VAL A 416 16.68 -1.79 -11.20
N PRO A 417 17.22 -0.67 -10.68
CA PRO A 417 18.20 0.13 -11.40
C PRO A 417 19.41 -0.72 -11.78
N PHE A 418 19.81 -0.69 -13.04
CA PHE A 418 20.98 -1.40 -13.53
C PHE A 418 21.61 -0.65 -14.70
N SER A 419 22.88 -0.26 -14.56
CA SER A 419 23.57 0.58 -15.55
C SER A 419 22.77 1.89 -15.83
N SER A 420 22.52 2.23 -17.09
CA SER A 420 21.71 3.40 -17.51
C SER A 420 20.20 3.13 -17.57
N GLY A 421 19.74 1.91 -17.26
CA GLY A 421 18.34 1.51 -17.39
C GLY A 421 17.85 0.70 -16.19
N TYR A 422 16.87 -0.15 -16.44
CA TYR A 422 16.22 -0.97 -15.42
C TYR A 422 16.10 -2.41 -15.88
N VAL A 423 16.34 -3.31 -14.94
CA VAL A 423 15.87 -4.69 -15.03
C VAL A 423 14.48 -4.73 -14.40
N ILE A 424 13.52 -5.37 -15.07
CA ILE A 424 12.13 -5.44 -14.60
C ILE A 424 11.86 -6.87 -14.14
N ARG A 425 11.40 -7.05 -12.90
CA ARG A 425 11.28 -8.37 -12.27
C ARG A 425 9.86 -8.65 -11.80
N PRO A 426 9.19 -9.71 -12.27
CA PRO A 426 7.88 -10.10 -11.74
C PRO A 426 7.99 -10.56 -10.28
N LYS A 427 7.00 -10.23 -9.45
CA LYS A 427 6.94 -10.65 -8.04
C LYS A 427 6.71 -12.15 -7.89
N SER A 428 6.02 -12.79 -8.84
CA SER A 428 5.71 -14.23 -8.80
C SER A 428 6.92 -15.14 -8.95
N SER A 429 7.89 -14.75 -9.79
CA SER A 429 9.03 -15.60 -10.16
C SER A 429 10.36 -15.01 -9.75
N TYR A 430 10.43 -13.68 -9.54
CA TYR A 430 11.66 -12.92 -9.38
C TYR A 430 12.62 -13.08 -10.56
N GLN A 431 12.18 -13.60 -11.70
CA GLN A 431 12.99 -13.63 -12.90
C GLN A 431 13.09 -12.23 -13.52
N CYS A 432 13.71 -12.12 -14.68
CA CYS A 432 13.87 -10.87 -15.41
C CYS A 432 12.99 -10.88 -16.65
N LEU A 433 12.31 -9.78 -16.93
CA LEU A 433 11.73 -9.53 -18.24
C LEU A 433 12.85 -9.63 -19.28
N ASP A 434 12.63 -10.46 -20.29
CA ASP A 434 13.60 -10.83 -21.31
C ASP A 434 12.94 -10.74 -22.69
N VAL A 435 13.68 -10.17 -23.63
CA VAL A 435 13.34 -10.25 -25.04
C VAL A 435 13.98 -11.51 -25.63
N ASN A 436 13.16 -12.52 -25.94
CA ASN A 436 13.61 -13.86 -26.31
C ASN A 436 14.61 -13.82 -27.49
N ASN A 437 15.78 -14.43 -27.28
CA ASN A 437 16.91 -14.48 -28.22
C ASN A 437 17.21 -15.91 -28.71
N SER A 438 16.26 -16.84 -28.59
CA SER A 438 16.44 -18.22 -29.05
C SER A 438 16.44 -18.30 -30.58
N LEU A 439 17.46 -18.96 -31.14
CA LEU A 439 17.74 -19.09 -32.58
C LEU A 439 16.66 -19.85 -33.39
N PHE A 440 15.54 -20.26 -32.78
CA PHE A 440 14.59 -21.23 -33.34
C PHE A 440 13.16 -20.71 -33.61
N SER A 441 12.82 -19.47 -33.28
CA SER A 441 11.59 -18.83 -33.77
C SER A 441 11.94 -17.71 -34.76
N SER A 442 11.15 -17.61 -35.81
CA SER A 442 11.43 -16.78 -37.00
C SER A 442 11.06 -15.31 -36.81
N GLY A 443 11.52 -14.69 -35.71
CA GLY A 443 11.34 -13.25 -35.48
C GLY A 443 11.69 -12.84 -34.04
N TYR A 444 12.66 -11.94 -33.88
CA TYR A 444 13.06 -11.32 -32.60
C TYR A 444 11.96 -10.41 -32.03
N GLU A 445 10.90 -10.98 -31.47
CA GLU A 445 9.72 -10.16 -31.15
C GLU A 445 9.18 -10.43 -29.75
N GLU A 446 9.09 -11.66 -29.25
CA GLU A 446 8.28 -11.92 -28.04
C GLU A 446 9.01 -11.65 -26.70
N LEU A 447 8.23 -11.15 -25.74
CA LEU A 447 8.66 -10.92 -24.36
C LEU A 447 8.34 -12.13 -23.48
N GLU A 448 9.31 -12.52 -22.65
CA GLU A 448 9.22 -13.62 -21.69
C GLU A 448 9.84 -13.22 -20.35
N GLN A 449 9.74 -14.08 -19.35
CA GLN A 449 10.64 -14.03 -18.21
C GLN A 449 11.77 -15.06 -18.39
N TYR A 450 12.97 -14.72 -17.97
CA TYR A 450 14.11 -15.62 -17.99
C TYR A 450 15.02 -15.40 -16.77
N SER A 451 15.91 -16.35 -16.52
CA SER A 451 16.94 -16.23 -15.48
C SER A 451 17.72 -14.91 -15.65
N CYS A 452 17.86 -14.15 -14.57
CA CYS A 452 18.48 -12.83 -14.59
C CYS A 452 19.98 -12.92 -14.83
N ASN A 453 20.42 -12.76 -16.07
CA ASN A 453 21.83 -12.70 -16.45
C ASN A 453 22.32 -11.25 -16.66
N TYR A 454 21.40 -10.28 -16.60
CA TYR A 454 21.67 -8.85 -16.74
C TYR A 454 22.26 -8.44 -18.11
N ASP A 455 22.07 -9.28 -19.13
CA ASP A 455 22.44 -8.96 -20.50
C ASP A 455 21.56 -7.84 -21.06
N SER A 456 22.03 -7.17 -22.13
CA SER A 456 21.35 -6.00 -22.69
C SER A 456 19.92 -6.24 -23.20
N ASN A 457 19.50 -7.49 -23.40
CA ASN A 457 18.12 -7.88 -23.74
C ASN A 457 17.17 -7.99 -22.54
N GLN A 458 17.71 -7.90 -21.31
CA GLN A 458 16.94 -7.83 -20.05
C GLN A 458 16.90 -6.41 -19.45
N VAL A 459 17.53 -5.44 -20.12
CA VAL A 459 17.65 -4.06 -19.65
C VAL A 459 16.77 -3.15 -20.49
N PHE A 460 15.90 -2.38 -19.83
CA PHE A 460 14.97 -1.45 -20.44
C PHE A 460 15.27 -0.02 -20.01
N GLU A 461 15.31 0.90 -20.97
CA GLU A 461 15.30 2.33 -20.70
C GLU A 461 13.85 2.82 -20.62
N LEU A 462 13.57 3.66 -19.61
CA LEU A 462 12.24 4.22 -19.41
C LEU A 462 12.22 5.66 -19.91
N GLU A 463 11.44 5.92 -20.94
CA GLU A 463 11.17 7.26 -21.44
C GLU A 463 9.83 7.71 -20.86
N LEU A 464 9.89 8.64 -19.91
CA LEU A 464 8.69 9.25 -19.31
C LEU A 464 8.02 10.17 -20.33
N LEU A 465 6.82 9.82 -20.74
CA LEU A 465 6.02 10.62 -21.67
C LEU A 465 5.16 11.64 -20.93
N SER A 466 4.65 11.25 -19.77
CA SER A 466 3.91 12.12 -18.86
C SER A 466 3.88 11.54 -17.46
N THR A 467 4.03 12.38 -16.42
CA THR A 467 3.72 11.97 -15.05
C THR A 467 2.19 11.91 -14.86
N PRO A 468 1.68 11.15 -13.87
CA PRO A 468 0.31 11.24 -13.42
C PRO A 468 0.06 12.63 -12.90
N ALA A 469 1.07 13.41 -12.48
CA ALA A 469 0.93 14.83 -12.15
C ALA A 469 0.73 15.74 -13.38
N SER A 470 1.17 15.38 -14.58
CA SER A 470 0.81 16.09 -15.83
C SER A 470 -0.53 15.63 -16.42
N PHE A 471 -1.02 14.46 -16.02
CA PHE A 471 -2.42 14.05 -16.21
C PHE A 471 -3.31 14.69 -15.13
N SER A 472 -2.79 14.80 -13.91
CA SER A 472 -3.44 15.32 -12.70
C SER A 472 -3.35 16.83 -12.59
N ALA A 473 -2.47 17.54 -13.29
CA ALA A 473 -2.56 19.00 -13.44
C ALA A 473 -3.62 19.40 -14.48
N ALA A 474 -3.98 18.48 -15.39
CA ALA A 474 -5.18 18.61 -16.21
C ALA A 474 -6.46 18.18 -15.46
N GLN A 475 -6.35 17.33 -14.42
CA GLN A 475 -7.46 16.90 -13.53
C GLN A 475 -7.51 17.59 -12.15
N ALA A 476 -6.56 18.46 -11.78
CA ALA A 476 -6.52 19.17 -10.48
C ALA A 476 -7.60 20.26 -10.36
N VAL A 477 -8.61 20.19 -11.23
CA VAL A 477 -9.83 20.99 -11.16
C VAL A 477 -10.99 20.18 -10.54
N ASN A 478 -10.88 18.86 -10.29
CA ASN A 478 -11.82 18.13 -9.43
C ASN A 478 -11.37 16.68 -9.17
N ASN A 479 -11.00 16.34 -7.93
CA ASN A 479 -10.94 14.93 -7.47
C ASN A 479 -11.87 14.82 -6.27
N GLY A 480 -13.00 14.12 -6.42
CA GLY A 480 -14.02 14.03 -5.37
C GLY A 480 -13.51 13.46 -4.04
N THR A 481 -14.05 13.93 -2.92
CA THR A 481 -13.72 13.38 -1.59
C THR A 481 -14.32 11.97 -1.43
N VAL A 482 -13.54 11.04 -0.87
CA VAL A 482 -14.03 9.69 -0.51
C VAL A 482 -14.77 9.73 0.82
N VAL A 483 -15.95 9.14 0.87
CA VAL A 483 -16.80 9.06 2.06
C VAL A 483 -16.99 7.59 2.43
N LEU A 484 -16.48 7.19 3.59
CA LEU A 484 -16.62 5.84 4.14
C LEU A 484 -17.90 5.75 4.98
N LEU A 485 -18.78 4.79 4.66
CA LEU A 485 -20.09 4.61 5.30
C LEU A 485 -20.30 3.17 5.81
N HIS A 486 -20.40 3.01 7.13
CA HIS A 486 -20.51 1.70 7.78
C HIS A 486 -21.91 1.05 7.67
N GLY A 487 -22.02 -0.24 8.03
CA GLY A 487 -23.27 -0.99 8.08
C GLY A 487 -24.00 -0.98 9.44
N PHE A 488 -24.69 -2.08 9.76
CA PHE A 488 -25.62 -2.16 10.90
C PHE A 488 -24.97 -2.32 12.29
N THR A 489 -23.64 -2.27 12.35
CA THR A 489 -22.85 -2.44 13.59
C THR A 489 -21.76 -1.38 13.76
N GLY A 490 -21.78 -0.33 12.94
CA GLY A 490 -20.67 0.62 12.88
C GLY A 490 -20.73 1.77 13.87
N TRP A 491 -19.59 2.47 13.98
CA TRP A 491 -19.37 3.56 14.92
C TRP A 491 -18.42 4.62 14.36
N GLY A 492 -18.39 5.78 15.01
CA GLY A 492 -17.50 6.89 14.68
C GLY A 492 -16.08 6.69 15.17
N ARG A 493 -15.14 7.45 14.58
CA ARG A 493 -13.68 7.29 14.79
C ARG A 493 -13.21 7.37 16.24
N ASN A 494 -13.97 8.05 17.11
CA ASN A 494 -13.66 8.29 18.52
C ASN A 494 -14.39 7.36 19.49
N GLU A 495 -15.30 6.52 18.99
CA GLU A 495 -15.97 5.50 19.77
C GLU A 495 -15.06 4.28 19.97
N LEU A 496 -15.45 3.38 20.88
CA LEU A 496 -14.75 2.14 21.21
C LEU A 496 -13.25 2.36 21.48
N PHE A 497 -12.92 3.40 22.25
CA PHE A 497 -11.56 3.86 22.57
C PHE A 497 -10.63 4.00 21.35
N GLY A 498 -11.20 4.37 20.20
CA GLY A 498 -10.48 4.58 18.97
C GLY A 498 -10.19 3.32 18.16
N PHE A 499 -10.82 2.19 18.47
CA PHE A 499 -10.88 1.05 17.56
C PHE A 499 -11.60 1.45 16.28
N LYS A 500 -11.02 1.18 15.11
CA LYS A 500 -11.57 1.64 13.83
C LYS A 500 -12.47 0.58 13.23
N TYR A 501 -13.70 0.96 12.86
CA TYR A 501 -14.54 0.14 11.98
C TYR A 501 -13.82 -0.13 10.66
N TRP A 502 -13.32 0.93 10.03
CA TRP A 502 -12.54 0.87 8.80
C TRP A 502 -11.04 0.69 9.10
N GLY A 503 -10.62 -0.56 9.24
CA GLY A 503 -9.23 -0.99 9.41
C GLY A 503 -9.00 -1.93 10.59
N GLY A 504 -9.90 -1.96 11.58
CA GLY A 504 -9.84 -2.90 12.70
C GLY A 504 -8.65 -2.71 13.64
N GLY A 505 -8.05 -1.51 13.70
CA GLY A 505 -6.90 -1.23 14.55
C GLY A 505 -7.13 -0.15 15.62
N TRP A 506 -6.11 0.04 16.47
CA TRP A 506 -6.10 0.95 17.63
C TRP A 506 -4.95 1.95 17.53
N LYS A 507 -5.09 3.10 18.19
CA LYS A 507 -3.99 4.09 18.39
C LYS A 507 -3.25 4.47 17.10
N GLY A 508 -3.97 4.64 16.00
CA GLY A 508 -3.43 5.05 14.70
C GLY A 508 -2.77 3.94 13.88
N LYS A 509 -2.85 2.68 14.31
CA LYS A 509 -2.46 1.52 13.49
C LYS A 509 -3.71 0.92 12.84
N LYS A 510 -3.59 0.45 11.59
CA LYS A 510 -4.69 -0.06 10.75
C LYS A 510 -5.93 0.87 10.78
N ASP A 511 -5.75 2.08 10.24
CA ASP A 511 -6.81 3.08 10.06
C ASP A 511 -6.90 3.39 8.56
N LEU A 512 -7.94 2.88 7.90
CA LEU A 512 -8.07 2.97 6.45
C LEU A 512 -8.19 4.42 5.97
N GLN A 513 -8.89 5.29 6.71
CA GLN A 513 -9.03 6.69 6.34
C GLN A 513 -7.67 7.38 6.33
N GLU A 514 -6.89 7.24 7.41
CA GLU A 514 -5.58 7.89 7.49
C GLU A 514 -4.59 7.29 6.49
N TYR A 515 -4.72 5.99 6.19
CA TYR A 515 -3.97 5.36 5.11
C TYR A 515 -4.31 6.00 3.75
N LEU A 516 -5.59 6.08 3.36
CA LEU A 516 -5.99 6.69 2.09
C LEU A 516 -5.59 8.18 2.00
N LYS A 517 -5.71 8.93 3.09
CA LYS A 517 -5.20 10.31 3.18
C LYS A 517 -3.69 10.39 2.96
N SER A 518 -2.93 9.48 3.57
CA SER A 518 -1.47 9.43 3.38
C SER A 518 -1.06 9.14 1.93
N GLN A 519 -1.95 8.51 1.15
CA GLN A 519 -1.78 8.25 -0.28
C GLN A 519 -2.33 9.41 -1.16
N GLY A 520 -2.72 10.54 -0.58
CA GLY A 520 -3.24 11.69 -1.31
C GLY A 520 -4.69 11.55 -1.77
N HIS A 521 -5.51 10.80 -1.02
CA HIS A 521 -6.95 10.71 -1.24
C HIS A 521 -7.69 11.31 -0.06
N GLU A 522 -8.28 12.48 -0.24
CA GLU A 522 -9.14 13.08 0.78
C GLU A 522 -10.27 12.11 1.12
N THR A 523 -10.36 11.75 2.40
CA THR A 523 -11.25 10.69 2.87
C THR A 523 -11.87 11.10 4.20
N VAL A 524 -13.19 10.95 4.34
CA VAL A 524 -13.91 11.16 5.60
C VAL A 524 -14.73 9.94 5.97
N THR A 525 -15.03 9.77 7.26
CA THR A 525 -15.81 8.63 7.78
C THR A 525 -17.10 9.14 8.41
N LEU A 526 -18.23 8.58 8.00
CA LEU A 526 -19.54 8.84 8.59
C LEU A 526 -19.85 7.86 9.73
N ALA A 527 -20.67 8.30 10.67
CA ALA A 527 -21.09 7.55 11.84
C ALA A 527 -22.60 7.71 12.07
N VAL A 528 -23.40 6.94 11.34
CA VAL A 528 -24.88 6.99 11.37
C VAL A 528 -25.45 5.93 12.33
N GLY A 529 -26.75 5.96 12.59
CA GLY A 529 -27.45 4.99 13.44
C GLY A 529 -27.20 3.55 12.97
N PRO A 530 -26.49 2.71 13.74
CA PRO A 530 -26.24 1.32 13.34
C PRO A 530 -27.53 0.53 13.19
N LEU A 531 -28.58 0.81 13.97
CA LEU A 531 -29.81 0.02 13.95
C LEU A 531 -31.03 0.72 13.34
N SER A 532 -30.87 1.97 12.92
CA SER A 532 -31.91 2.77 12.26
C SER A 532 -32.15 2.31 10.81
N SER A 533 -33.28 2.72 10.23
CA SER A 533 -33.58 2.48 8.82
C SER A 533 -32.57 3.17 7.89
N ASN A 534 -32.52 2.74 6.64
CA ASN A 534 -31.71 3.38 5.61
C ASN A 534 -32.18 4.80 5.31
N TRP A 535 -33.47 5.13 5.50
CA TRP A 535 -33.98 6.49 5.40
C TRP A 535 -33.30 7.38 6.45
N ASP A 536 -33.43 7.02 7.72
CA ASP A 536 -32.86 7.76 8.83
C ASP A 536 -31.35 7.94 8.69
N ARG A 537 -30.67 6.84 8.36
CA ARG A 537 -29.22 6.83 8.15
C ARG A 537 -28.80 7.70 6.96
N ALA A 538 -29.60 7.77 5.89
CA ALA A 538 -29.30 8.62 4.73
C ALA A 538 -29.45 10.11 5.08
N VAL A 539 -30.49 10.47 5.84
CA VAL A 539 -30.69 11.83 6.33
C VAL A 539 -29.55 12.22 7.29
N GLU A 540 -29.17 11.34 8.22
CA GLU A 540 -28.03 11.57 9.12
C GLU A 540 -26.72 11.74 8.35
N ALA A 541 -26.48 10.91 7.33
CA ALA A 541 -25.31 11.03 6.47
C ALA A 541 -25.26 12.39 5.75
N PHE A 542 -26.40 12.87 5.23
CA PHE A 542 -26.50 14.19 4.60
C PHE A 542 -26.08 15.30 5.56
N TYR A 543 -26.64 15.35 6.77
CA TYR A 543 -26.33 16.42 7.74
C TYR A 543 -24.93 16.28 8.35
N GLN A 544 -24.37 15.08 8.47
CA GLN A 544 -22.96 14.91 8.85
C GLN A 544 -22.00 15.46 7.79
N LEU A 545 -22.33 15.32 6.50
CA LEU A 545 -21.53 15.88 5.41
C LEU A 545 -21.74 17.38 5.30
N LYS A 546 -22.98 17.83 5.10
CA LYS A 546 -23.30 19.22 4.77
C LYS A 546 -23.30 20.16 5.98
N GLY A 547 -23.52 19.63 7.18
CA GLY A 547 -23.75 20.39 8.40
C GLY A 547 -25.21 20.75 8.61
N GLY A 548 -25.57 21.08 9.85
CA GLY A 548 -26.93 21.36 10.28
C GLY A 548 -27.50 20.31 11.23
N CYS A 549 -28.76 20.48 11.59
CA CYS A 549 -29.49 19.54 12.46
C CYS A 549 -30.27 18.54 11.62
N VAL A 550 -30.13 17.25 11.96
CA VAL A 550 -30.85 16.16 11.30
C VAL A 550 -32.34 16.45 11.35
N ASN A 551 -32.97 16.43 10.18
CA ASN A 551 -34.41 16.55 9.99
C ASN A 551 -34.85 15.35 9.15
N TYR A 552 -35.45 14.35 9.79
CA TYR A 552 -35.89 13.10 9.21
C TYR A 552 -37.10 13.24 8.26
N GLY A 553 -37.68 14.44 8.18
CA GLY A 553 -38.90 14.68 7.42
C GLY A 553 -40.12 14.65 8.35
N ALA A 554 -41.01 15.63 8.21
CA ALA A 554 -42.19 15.76 9.06
C ALA A 554 -43.19 14.63 8.79
N ILE A 555 -43.31 14.18 7.53
CA ILE A 555 -44.26 13.13 7.16
C ILE A 555 -43.71 11.76 7.54
N HIS A 556 -42.44 11.47 7.24
CA HIS A 556 -41.75 10.27 7.69
C HIS A 556 -41.85 10.08 9.20
N ALA A 557 -41.45 11.10 9.96
CA ALA A 557 -41.49 11.07 11.43
C ALA A 557 -42.91 10.84 11.99
N ALA A 558 -43.93 11.49 11.40
CA ALA A 558 -45.32 11.28 11.79
C ALA A 558 -45.85 9.89 11.41
N THR A 559 -45.39 9.33 10.29
CA THR A 559 -45.79 8.00 9.80
C THR A 559 -45.24 6.89 10.68
N HIS A 560 -43.98 7.04 11.10
CA HIS A 560 -43.27 6.02 11.88
C HIS A 560 -43.29 6.27 13.39
N GLY A 561 -43.76 7.44 13.83
CA GLY A 561 -44.00 7.74 15.24
C GLY A 561 -42.73 8.04 16.03
N HIS A 562 -41.76 8.73 15.42
CA HIS A 562 -40.54 9.19 16.07
C HIS A 562 -40.34 10.70 15.90
N GLU A 563 -39.33 11.28 16.56
CA GLU A 563 -39.04 12.71 16.47
C GLU A 563 -38.58 13.11 15.07
N GLN A 564 -39.05 14.26 14.58
CA GLN A 564 -38.64 14.82 13.29
C GLN A 564 -37.16 15.24 13.30
N TYR A 565 -36.66 15.75 14.41
CA TYR A 565 -35.32 16.31 14.50
C TYR A 565 -34.39 15.46 15.35
N GLY A 566 -33.15 15.32 14.90
CA GLY A 566 -32.09 14.60 15.58
C GLY A 566 -30.90 15.49 15.95
N ARG A 567 -29.70 14.91 15.91
CA ARG A 567 -28.44 15.56 16.28
C ARG A 567 -28.04 16.67 15.31
N CYS A 568 -27.19 17.58 15.75
CA CYS A 568 -26.62 18.64 14.91
C CYS A 568 -25.13 18.44 14.67
N PHE A 569 -24.67 18.79 13.46
CA PHE A 569 -23.30 18.63 13.00
C PHE A 569 -22.77 19.92 12.39
N GLU A 570 -21.46 20.19 12.54
CA GLU A 570 -20.79 21.33 11.88
C GLU A 570 -20.61 21.11 10.37
N GLY A 571 -20.69 19.86 9.90
CA GLY A 571 -20.48 19.46 8.50
C GLY A 571 -19.03 19.08 8.22
N LEU A 572 -18.81 17.86 7.76
CA LEU A 572 -17.48 17.38 7.33
C LEU A 572 -17.06 17.98 5.99
N LEU A 573 -18.03 18.31 5.14
CA LEU A 573 -17.89 18.89 3.80
C LEU A 573 -18.99 19.98 3.61
N PRO A 574 -18.88 21.13 4.28
CA PRO A 574 -19.91 22.18 4.21
C PRO A 574 -20.12 22.73 2.79
N ASP A 575 -19.07 22.74 1.98
CA ASP A 575 -19.08 23.20 0.59
C ASP A 575 -19.44 22.08 -0.42
N TRP A 576 -19.95 20.94 0.05
CA TRP A 576 -20.36 19.82 -0.80
C TRP A 576 -21.55 20.21 -1.70
N ASP A 577 -21.33 20.21 -3.00
CA ASP A 577 -22.33 20.53 -4.03
C ASP A 577 -22.03 19.84 -5.37
N GLU A 578 -22.62 20.34 -6.46
CA GLU A 578 -22.44 19.77 -7.82
C GLU A 578 -21.04 19.97 -8.40
N THR A 579 -20.30 20.96 -7.88
CA THR A 579 -18.93 21.27 -8.29
C THR A 579 -17.91 20.47 -7.48
N SER A 580 -18.28 19.93 -6.32
CA SER A 580 -17.42 19.21 -5.39
C SER A 580 -17.97 17.81 -5.08
N LYS A 581 -18.30 17.04 -6.13
CA LYS A 581 -18.92 15.72 -5.98
C LYS A 581 -18.08 14.77 -5.15
N ILE A 582 -18.74 13.82 -4.50
CA ILE A 582 -18.08 12.81 -3.65
C ILE A 582 -18.16 11.40 -4.23
N HIS A 583 -17.29 10.53 -3.72
CA HIS A 583 -17.34 9.09 -3.93
C HIS A 583 -17.71 8.40 -2.62
N ILE A 584 -18.80 7.64 -2.59
CA ILE A 584 -19.20 6.89 -1.40
C ILE A 584 -18.67 5.46 -1.51
N ILE A 585 -17.93 5.00 -0.50
CA ILE A 585 -17.58 3.60 -0.30
C ILE A 585 -18.29 3.12 0.95
N ALA A 586 -19.17 2.14 0.79
CA ALA A 586 -20.04 1.70 1.85
C ALA A 586 -19.97 0.19 2.05
N HIS A 587 -19.97 -0.21 3.33
CA HIS A 587 -19.91 -1.60 3.72
C HIS A 587 -21.26 -2.06 4.30
N SER A 588 -21.67 -3.30 4.01
CA SER A 588 -22.87 -3.91 4.59
C SER A 588 -24.12 -3.05 4.32
N GLN A 589 -24.98 -2.82 5.32
CA GLN A 589 -26.16 -1.93 5.21
C GLN A 589 -25.83 -0.52 4.68
N GLY A 590 -24.58 -0.05 4.87
CA GLY A 590 -24.16 1.24 4.36
C GLY A 590 -24.37 1.40 2.85
N GLY A 591 -24.27 0.31 2.08
CA GLY A 591 -24.50 0.36 0.63
C GLY A 591 -25.97 0.56 0.25
N GLN A 592 -26.91 0.06 1.07
CA GLN A 592 -28.33 0.42 0.93
C GLN A 592 -28.51 1.90 1.28
N THR A 593 -27.96 2.35 2.41
CA THR A 593 -28.02 3.75 2.85
C THR A 593 -27.48 4.73 1.80
N ALA A 594 -26.36 4.40 1.16
CA ALA A 594 -25.77 5.23 0.10
C ALA A 594 -26.70 5.39 -1.11
N ARG A 595 -27.45 4.33 -1.47
CA ARG A 595 -28.46 4.36 -2.53
C ARG A 595 -29.66 5.22 -2.15
N VAL A 596 -30.12 5.12 -0.91
CA VAL A 596 -31.21 5.96 -0.37
C VAL A 596 -30.82 7.44 -0.39
N LEU A 597 -29.62 7.77 0.11
CA LEU A 597 -29.08 9.13 0.08
C LEU A 597 -28.99 9.66 -1.34
N LEU A 598 -28.47 8.86 -2.28
CA LEU A 598 -28.39 9.24 -3.68
C LEU A 598 -29.78 9.53 -4.25
N LYS A 599 -30.77 8.68 -3.98
CA LYS A 599 -32.14 8.90 -4.46
C LYS A 599 -32.76 10.16 -3.86
N LEU A 600 -32.62 10.38 -2.55
CA LEU A 600 -33.13 11.59 -1.90
C LEU A 600 -32.48 12.85 -2.50
N LEU A 601 -31.17 12.85 -2.73
CA LEU A 601 -30.50 13.98 -3.36
C LEU A 601 -31.00 14.23 -4.80
N ARG A 602 -31.20 13.18 -5.59
CA ARG A 602 -31.60 13.31 -7.00
C ARG A 602 -33.07 13.67 -7.16
N ASP A 603 -33.93 12.93 -6.50
CA ASP A 603 -35.37 12.98 -6.73
C ASP A 603 -36.11 13.79 -5.67
N GLY A 604 -35.50 13.96 -4.49
CA GLY A 604 -36.16 14.54 -3.33
C GLY A 604 -37.22 13.61 -2.74
N SER A 605 -37.98 14.12 -1.80
CA SER A 605 -39.20 13.48 -1.31
C SER A 605 -40.34 14.49 -1.41
N PRO A 606 -41.11 14.49 -2.51
CA PRO A 606 -42.20 15.46 -2.71
C PRO A 606 -43.30 15.39 -1.65
N GLU A 607 -43.44 14.23 -0.99
CA GLU A 607 -44.36 14.04 0.13
C GLU A 607 -43.90 14.80 1.38
N GLU A 608 -42.59 15.01 1.54
CA GLU A 608 -42.07 15.80 2.65
C GLU A 608 -42.37 17.28 2.44
N ASN A 609 -43.00 17.92 3.42
CA ASN A 609 -43.11 19.38 3.44
C ASN A 609 -41.79 19.95 3.95
N TYR A 610 -40.88 20.30 3.02
CA TYR A 610 -39.50 20.64 3.33
C TYR A 610 -39.15 22.11 3.14
N GLU A 611 -38.13 22.56 3.88
CA GLU A 611 -37.46 23.85 3.64
C GLU A 611 -36.42 23.71 2.51
N ALA A 612 -36.20 24.79 1.76
CA ALA A 612 -35.19 24.83 0.70
C ALA A 612 -33.78 24.56 1.24
N GLY A 613 -32.96 23.81 0.50
CA GLY A 613 -31.61 23.42 0.91
C GLY A 613 -31.53 22.10 1.69
N THR A 614 -32.66 21.45 2.01
CA THR A 614 -32.67 20.12 2.64
C THR A 614 -32.42 19.00 1.61
N VAL A 615 -32.17 17.78 2.11
CA VAL A 615 -32.03 16.58 1.25
C VAL A 615 -33.31 16.27 0.49
N PHE A 616 -34.49 16.60 1.05
CA PHE A 616 -35.80 16.30 0.46
C PHE A 616 -36.17 17.18 -0.74
N GLU A 617 -35.48 18.30 -0.94
CA GLU A 617 -35.69 19.16 -2.10
C GLU A 617 -35.33 18.48 -3.43
N GLY A 618 -34.45 17.48 -3.41
CA GLY A 618 -34.01 16.81 -4.64
C GLY A 618 -33.19 17.74 -5.54
N GLY A 619 -33.01 17.32 -6.80
CA GLY A 619 -32.30 18.09 -7.84
C GLY A 619 -30.78 18.20 -7.66
N LYS A 620 -30.19 17.47 -6.70
CA LYS A 620 -28.78 17.58 -6.30
C LYS A 620 -27.95 16.47 -6.94
N ASN A 621 -27.17 16.84 -7.95
CA ASN A 621 -26.22 15.93 -8.60
C ASN A 621 -24.85 15.93 -7.90
N TRP A 622 -24.80 15.50 -6.64
CA TRP A 622 -23.63 15.74 -5.76
C TRP A 622 -22.79 14.48 -5.48
N ILE A 623 -23.22 13.31 -5.96
CA ILE A 623 -22.49 12.04 -5.80
C ILE A 623 -22.01 11.59 -7.18
N LYS A 624 -20.71 11.32 -7.31
CA LYS A 624 -20.09 10.84 -8.55
C LYS A 624 -20.15 9.32 -8.66
N SER A 625 -19.93 8.62 -7.56
CA SER A 625 -20.00 7.15 -7.54
C SER A 625 -20.48 6.58 -6.20
N VAL A 626 -21.10 5.40 -6.27
CA VAL A 626 -21.45 4.56 -5.12
C VAL A 626 -20.74 3.21 -5.26
N THR A 627 -19.96 2.85 -4.26
CA THR A 627 -19.30 1.55 -4.14
C THR A 627 -19.86 0.80 -2.95
N THR A 628 -20.20 -0.47 -3.14
CA THR A 628 -20.71 -1.33 -2.08
C THR A 628 -19.80 -2.53 -1.86
N VAL A 629 -19.62 -2.90 -0.59
CA VAL A 629 -18.81 -4.04 -0.17
C VAL A 629 -19.63 -4.88 0.81
N SER A 630 -19.88 -6.15 0.49
CA SER A 630 -20.73 -7.03 1.31
C SER A 630 -22.14 -6.46 1.59
N THR A 631 -22.70 -5.67 0.67
CA THR A 631 -24.00 -5.05 0.91
C THR A 631 -25.14 -6.04 0.63
N PRO A 632 -26.14 -6.17 1.52
CA PRO A 632 -27.33 -6.96 1.26
C PRO A 632 -28.29 -6.20 0.35
N HIS A 633 -27.97 -6.06 -0.95
CA HIS A 633 -28.81 -5.28 -1.86
C HIS A 633 -30.24 -5.83 -1.97
N ASN A 634 -30.37 -7.15 -1.87
CA ASN A 634 -31.63 -7.90 -1.90
C ASN A 634 -31.99 -8.45 -0.52
N GLY A 635 -31.37 -7.94 0.54
CA GLY A 635 -31.54 -8.42 1.91
C GLY A 635 -30.61 -9.58 2.26
N THR A 636 -30.67 -10.03 3.50
CA THR A 636 -29.92 -11.18 3.99
C THR A 636 -30.88 -12.13 4.69
N THR A 637 -30.77 -13.42 4.40
CA THR A 637 -31.58 -14.44 5.09
C THR A 637 -31.26 -14.55 6.57
N LEU A 638 -30.17 -13.91 7.03
CA LEU A 638 -29.79 -13.86 8.44
C LEU A 638 -30.91 -13.34 9.36
N THR A 639 -31.68 -12.34 8.91
CA THR A 639 -32.73 -11.69 9.71
C THR A 639 -33.89 -12.63 10.07
N GLU A 640 -34.03 -13.75 9.36
CA GLU A 640 -35.08 -14.75 9.56
C GLU A 640 -34.92 -15.52 10.87
N LEU A 641 -33.71 -15.51 11.45
CA LEU A 641 -33.42 -16.19 12.72
C LEU A 641 -32.62 -15.34 13.69
N PHE A 642 -31.78 -14.42 13.21
CA PHE A 642 -30.87 -13.65 14.04
C PHE A 642 -31.22 -12.17 14.01
N ASN A 643 -31.37 -11.59 15.21
CA ASN A 643 -31.63 -10.17 15.37
C ASN A 643 -30.31 -9.37 15.26
N PRO A 644 -30.23 -8.30 14.44
CA PRO A 644 -29.09 -7.38 14.36
C PRO A 644 -28.63 -6.83 15.72
N LEU A 645 -29.55 -6.68 16.69
CA LEU A 645 -29.22 -6.33 18.07
C LEU A 645 -28.32 -7.37 18.75
N ASP A 646 -28.61 -8.66 18.61
CA ASP A 646 -27.79 -9.70 19.25
C ASP A 646 -26.40 -9.76 18.62
N ILE A 647 -26.33 -9.58 17.29
CA ILE A 647 -25.07 -9.54 16.55
C ILE A 647 -24.23 -8.32 16.97
N THR A 648 -24.88 -7.16 17.11
CA THR A 648 -24.22 -5.93 17.58
C THR A 648 -23.64 -6.11 18.97
N GLU A 649 -24.39 -6.74 19.89
CA GLU A 649 -23.90 -7.03 21.24
C GLU A 649 -22.71 -7.98 21.24
N GLN A 650 -22.79 -9.05 20.44
CA GLN A 650 -21.72 -10.04 20.31
C GLN A 650 -20.43 -9.39 19.76
N LEU A 651 -20.57 -8.50 18.78
CA LEU A 651 -19.44 -7.79 18.18
C LEU A 651 -18.80 -6.83 19.18
N VAL A 652 -19.61 -5.95 19.80
CA VAL A 652 -19.13 -5.00 20.80
C VAL A 652 -18.43 -5.77 21.94
N THR A 653 -19.07 -6.79 22.49
CA THR A 653 -18.49 -7.62 23.56
C THR A 653 -17.15 -8.24 23.15
N SER A 654 -17.03 -8.71 21.91
CA SER A 654 -15.78 -9.28 21.38
C SER A 654 -14.66 -8.24 21.30
N ILE A 655 -14.96 -7.00 20.91
CA ILE A 655 -13.99 -5.89 20.89
C ILE A 655 -13.47 -5.60 22.31
N TYR A 656 -14.35 -5.55 23.32
CA TYR A 656 -13.94 -5.32 24.71
C TYR A 656 -13.06 -6.44 25.26
N ARG A 657 -13.40 -7.71 24.95
CA ARG A 657 -12.58 -8.87 25.35
C ARG A 657 -11.19 -8.79 24.75
N VAL A 658 -11.06 -8.47 23.46
CA VAL A 658 -9.76 -8.32 22.78
C VAL A 658 -8.97 -7.13 23.33
N ALA A 659 -9.64 -6.07 23.77
CA ALA A 659 -9.00 -4.94 24.45
C ALA A 659 -8.53 -5.24 25.89
N GLY A 660 -8.80 -6.44 26.44
CA GLY A 660 -8.47 -6.77 27.83
C GLY A 660 -9.32 -5.99 28.85
N LEU A 661 -10.47 -5.47 28.42
CA LEU A 661 -11.39 -4.71 29.25
C LEU A 661 -12.59 -5.58 29.62
N ALA A 662 -13.07 -5.45 30.85
CA ALA A 662 -14.39 -5.99 31.19
C ALA A 662 -15.46 -5.16 30.47
N SER A 663 -16.34 -5.82 29.72
CA SER A 663 -17.58 -5.20 29.23
C SER A 663 -18.40 -4.75 30.44
N GLY A 664 -18.65 -3.45 30.59
CA GLY A 664 -19.26 -2.86 31.78
C GLY A 664 -19.58 -1.36 31.62
N GLU A 665 -19.70 -0.62 32.72
CA GLU A 665 -20.20 0.78 32.75
C GLU A 665 -19.46 1.76 31.81
N ASN A 666 -18.22 1.47 31.41
CA ASN A 666 -17.38 2.30 30.54
C ASN A 666 -17.50 1.99 29.04
N VAL A 667 -18.56 1.32 28.58
CA VAL A 667 -18.75 1.09 27.14
C VAL A 667 -18.95 2.42 26.40
N VAL A 668 -18.05 2.71 25.46
CA VAL A 668 -18.08 3.88 24.57
C VAL A 668 -18.61 3.44 23.19
N TYR A 669 -19.89 3.09 23.11
CA TYR A 669 -20.58 2.79 21.85
C TYR A 669 -21.97 3.42 21.88
N ASP A 670 -22.32 4.14 20.84
CA ASP A 670 -23.56 4.93 20.75
C ASP A 670 -24.42 4.43 19.59
N LEU A 671 -25.63 3.95 19.93
CA LEU A 671 -26.61 3.44 18.97
C LEU A 671 -27.33 4.54 18.18
N LYS A 672 -27.19 5.81 18.59
CA LYS A 672 -27.72 7.00 17.89
C LYS A 672 -29.24 6.94 17.61
N LEU A 673 -29.98 6.36 18.55
CA LEU A 673 -31.45 6.24 18.49
C LEU A 673 -32.16 7.44 19.13
N ASP A 674 -31.65 8.65 18.89
CA ASP A 674 -32.15 9.90 19.46
C ASP A 674 -33.59 10.19 19.06
N GLN A 675 -33.93 9.94 17.80
CA GLN A 675 -35.27 10.13 17.24
C GLN A 675 -36.32 9.26 17.93
N TRP A 676 -35.90 8.09 18.43
CA TRP A 676 -36.74 7.16 19.18
C TRP A 676 -36.73 7.44 20.69
N ALA A 677 -36.04 8.49 21.14
CA ALA A 677 -35.77 8.76 22.55
C ALA A 677 -35.10 7.58 23.29
N LEU A 678 -34.35 6.75 22.56
CA LEU A 678 -33.68 5.54 23.08
C LEU A 678 -32.17 5.79 23.28
N THR A 679 -31.85 6.88 23.96
CA THR A 679 -30.47 7.20 24.38
C THR A 679 -30.17 6.64 25.77
N ARG A 680 -28.88 6.40 26.03
CA ARG A 680 -28.40 5.92 27.34
C ARG A 680 -28.58 7.03 28.39
N GLN A 681 -29.25 6.70 29.49
CA GLN A 681 -29.57 7.65 30.55
C GLN A 681 -28.40 7.87 31.50
N ALA A 682 -28.39 9.00 32.20
CA ALA A 682 -27.35 9.31 33.17
C ALA A 682 -27.33 8.28 34.32
N GLY A 683 -26.20 7.60 34.51
CA GLY A 683 -26.03 6.54 35.51
C GLY A 683 -26.57 5.17 35.11
N GLU A 684 -27.15 5.03 33.91
CA GLU A 684 -27.57 3.74 33.37
C GLU A 684 -26.35 2.92 32.92
N SER A 685 -26.29 1.65 33.32
CA SER A 685 -25.23 0.76 32.86
C SER A 685 -25.42 0.45 31.37
N TRP A 686 -24.35 0.02 30.68
CA TRP A 686 -24.48 -0.40 29.28
C TRP A 686 -25.43 -1.59 29.13
N GLY A 687 -25.37 -2.55 30.06
CA GLY A 687 -26.24 -3.73 30.03
C GLY A 687 -27.72 -3.36 30.16
N ASP A 688 -28.05 -2.49 31.12
CA ASP A 688 -29.44 -2.04 31.33
C ASP A 688 -29.94 -1.22 30.13
N TYR A 689 -29.10 -0.32 29.61
CA TYR A 689 -29.41 0.44 28.40
C TYR A 689 -29.71 -0.49 27.22
N TYR A 690 -28.80 -1.43 26.97
CA TYR A 690 -28.92 -2.33 25.83
C TYR A 690 -30.13 -3.25 25.96
N GLN A 691 -30.40 -3.75 27.16
CA GLN A 691 -31.60 -4.56 27.44
C GLN A 691 -32.88 -3.75 27.24
N ARG A 692 -32.93 -2.50 27.71
CA ARG A 692 -34.07 -1.60 27.47
C ARG A 692 -34.29 -1.33 25.99
N VAL A 693 -33.22 -1.19 25.20
CA VAL A 693 -33.33 -1.06 23.74
C VAL A 693 -33.89 -2.35 23.16
N LYS A 694 -33.36 -3.53 23.53
CA LYS A 694 -33.86 -4.82 23.04
C LYS A 694 -35.33 -5.07 23.34
N ASP A 695 -35.78 -4.72 24.55
CA ASP A 695 -37.16 -4.95 25.00
C ASP A 695 -38.16 -3.90 24.47
N HIS A 696 -37.71 -2.95 23.66
CA HIS A 696 -38.57 -1.90 23.11
C HIS A 696 -39.43 -2.44 21.96
N GLN A 697 -40.72 -2.05 21.94
CA GLN A 697 -41.70 -2.45 20.90
C GLN A 697 -41.33 -2.05 19.46
N LEU A 698 -40.30 -1.20 19.30
CA LEU A 698 -39.79 -0.74 17.99
C LEU A 698 -39.47 -1.93 17.07
N TRP A 699 -38.90 -3.00 17.62
CA TRP A 699 -38.41 -4.13 16.83
C TRP A 699 -39.51 -5.07 16.36
N ASP A 700 -40.69 -5.01 16.98
CA ASP A 700 -41.83 -5.86 16.65
C ASP A 700 -42.84 -5.16 15.71
N GLU A 701 -42.96 -3.83 15.81
CA GLU A 701 -44.04 -3.08 15.16
C GLU A 701 -43.59 -2.15 14.03
N SER A 702 -42.30 -1.76 13.99
CA SER A 702 -41.83 -0.73 13.06
C SER A 702 -41.13 -1.30 11.84
N LEU A 703 -41.52 -0.81 10.66
CA LEU A 703 -40.80 -1.02 9.40
C LEU A 703 -39.61 -0.05 9.25
N ASP A 704 -39.49 0.94 10.14
CA ASP A 704 -38.45 1.98 10.09
C ASP A 704 -37.21 1.57 10.91
N THR A 705 -36.67 0.40 10.59
CA THR A 705 -35.54 -0.18 11.31
C THR A 705 -34.55 -0.87 10.36
N SER A 706 -33.31 -1.02 10.80
CA SER A 706 -32.33 -1.84 10.09
C SER A 706 -32.78 -3.30 9.95
N LEU A 707 -33.52 -3.85 10.92
CA LEU A 707 -34.01 -5.22 10.88
C LEU A 707 -34.91 -5.46 9.67
N TYR A 708 -35.87 -4.57 9.44
CA TYR A 708 -36.76 -4.66 8.28
C TYR A 708 -35.99 -4.44 6.97
N ASP A 709 -35.19 -3.37 6.89
CA ASP A 709 -34.46 -3.02 5.67
C ASP A 709 -33.40 -4.05 5.24
N LEU A 710 -32.86 -4.81 6.20
CA LEU A 710 -31.90 -5.89 5.94
C LEU A 710 -32.59 -7.19 5.54
N SER A 711 -33.89 -7.34 5.75
CA SER A 711 -34.58 -8.60 5.43
C SER A 711 -34.80 -8.76 3.93
N PRO A 712 -34.93 -10.00 3.42
CA PRO A 712 -35.33 -10.23 2.04
C PRO A 712 -36.72 -9.67 1.72
N GLU A 713 -37.57 -9.49 2.74
CA GLU A 713 -38.87 -8.84 2.62
C GLU A 713 -38.75 -7.33 2.41
N GLY A 714 -37.95 -6.62 3.22
CA GLY A 714 -37.88 -5.16 3.19
C GLY A 714 -36.92 -4.61 2.14
N ALA A 715 -35.79 -5.29 1.87
CA ALA A 715 -34.75 -4.81 0.97
C ALA A 715 -35.23 -4.45 -0.46
N PRO A 716 -36.18 -5.17 -1.09
CA PRO A 716 -36.74 -4.77 -2.38
C PRO A 716 -37.54 -3.46 -2.34
N TYR A 717 -38.11 -3.09 -1.19
CA TYR A 717 -38.99 -1.94 -1.01
C TYR A 717 -38.31 -0.72 -0.39
N ILE A 718 -37.02 -0.83 -0.01
CA ILE A 718 -36.29 0.34 0.49
C ILE A 718 -36.33 1.45 -0.55
N TYR A 719 -36.47 2.68 -0.05
CA TYR A 719 -36.51 3.87 -0.88
C TYR A 719 -35.25 3.96 -1.76
N GLY A 720 -35.37 3.69 -3.06
CA GLY A 720 -34.20 3.48 -3.91
C GLY A 720 -34.36 2.30 -4.85
N GLY A 721 -34.84 1.17 -4.34
CA GLY A 721 -35.02 -0.06 -5.12
C GLY A 721 -33.85 -0.35 -6.09
N ALA A 722 -34.16 -0.87 -7.28
CA ALA A 722 -33.18 -1.12 -8.34
C ALA A 722 -32.77 0.14 -9.15
N ILE A 723 -33.09 1.34 -8.69
CA ILE A 723 -32.89 2.58 -9.46
C ILE A 723 -31.39 2.88 -9.61
N THR A 724 -31.02 3.25 -10.85
CA THR A 724 -29.70 3.76 -11.21
C THR A 724 -29.86 5.10 -11.94
N TYR A 725 -28.85 5.96 -11.83
CA TYR A 725 -28.78 7.23 -12.55
C TYR A 725 -27.70 7.17 -13.63
N PRO A 726 -27.98 7.64 -14.85
CA PRO A 726 -27.08 7.47 -16.00
C PRO A 726 -25.76 8.25 -15.87
N ASP A 727 -25.67 9.18 -14.93
CA ASP A 727 -24.49 10.01 -14.67
C ASP A 727 -23.73 9.63 -13.38
N VAL A 728 -24.10 8.51 -12.75
CA VAL A 728 -23.46 8.00 -11.52
C VAL A 728 -22.82 6.65 -11.80
N TYR A 729 -21.61 6.43 -11.29
CA TYR A 729 -20.92 5.15 -11.38
C TYR A 729 -21.24 4.25 -10.19
N TYR A 730 -21.48 2.97 -10.45
CA TYR A 730 -21.84 2.00 -9.42
C TYR A 730 -20.85 0.84 -9.43
N PHE A 731 -20.36 0.46 -8.25
CA PHE A 731 -19.42 -0.66 -8.09
C PHE A 731 -19.88 -1.56 -6.95
N SER A 732 -19.71 -2.88 -7.10
CA SER A 732 -20.04 -3.84 -6.05
C SER A 732 -18.94 -4.89 -5.88
N TYR A 733 -18.61 -5.17 -4.62
CA TYR A 733 -17.74 -6.27 -4.21
C TYR A 733 -18.56 -7.31 -3.45
N SER A 734 -18.57 -8.53 -3.97
CA SER A 734 -19.11 -9.70 -3.27
C SER A 734 -18.03 -10.40 -2.47
N ASN A 735 -18.41 -11.07 -1.40
CA ASN A 735 -17.53 -11.87 -0.56
C ASN A 735 -18.18 -13.22 -0.26
N GLN A 736 -17.33 -14.21 0.03
CA GLN A 736 -17.79 -15.55 0.38
C GLN A 736 -16.79 -16.20 1.34
N SER A 737 -17.31 -16.63 2.49
CA SER A 737 -16.57 -17.40 3.51
C SER A 737 -17.16 -18.79 3.72
N THR A 738 -17.77 -19.34 2.67
CA THR A 738 -18.37 -20.67 2.69
C THR A 738 -17.93 -21.53 1.50
N PHE A 739 -18.03 -22.85 1.65
CA PHE A 739 -17.86 -23.83 0.60
C PHE A 739 -19.07 -24.75 0.50
N GLU A 740 -19.37 -25.23 -0.70
CA GLU A 740 -20.46 -26.19 -0.92
C GLU A 740 -20.04 -27.59 -0.46
N GLY A 741 -20.91 -28.26 0.31
CA GLY A 741 -20.72 -29.64 0.73
C GLY A 741 -21.01 -30.62 -0.40
N LEU A 742 -20.01 -31.46 -0.72
CA LEU A 742 -19.98 -32.43 -1.83
C LEU A 742 -21.22 -33.33 -1.99
N PHE A 743 -22.00 -33.55 -0.93
CA PHE A 743 -23.16 -34.45 -0.94
C PHE A 743 -24.45 -33.83 -0.42
N THR A 744 -24.42 -32.59 0.06
CA THR A 744 -25.58 -31.95 0.69
C THR A 744 -26.15 -30.80 -0.12
N GLY A 745 -25.38 -30.23 -1.07
CA GLY A 745 -25.77 -29.01 -1.78
C GLY A 745 -25.96 -27.82 -0.85
N LYS A 746 -25.45 -27.89 0.39
CA LYS A 746 -25.49 -26.85 1.42
C LYS A 746 -24.14 -26.19 1.54
N HIS A 747 -24.12 -24.95 2.02
CA HIS A 747 -22.88 -24.21 2.27
C HIS A 747 -22.45 -24.28 3.73
N TYR A 748 -21.14 -24.43 3.94
CA TYR A 748 -20.50 -24.53 5.26
C TYR A 748 -19.41 -23.48 5.40
N PRO A 749 -19.24 -22.88 6.60
CA PRO A 749 -18.20 -21.88 6.82
C PRO A 749 -16.79 -22.49 6.69
N ILE A 750 -15.87 -21.69 6.16
CA ILE A 750 -14.45 -22.04 6.10
C ILE A 750 -13.76 -21.84 7.45
N ALA A 751 -12.57 -22.43 7.63
CA ALA A 751 -11.83 -22.36 8.89
C ALA A 751 -11.41 -20.93 9.31
N SER A 752 -11.31 -19.99 8.36
CA SER A 752 -10.96 -18.60 8.63
C SER A 752 -12.15 -17.71 8.99
N THR A 753 -13.39 -18.22 8.94
CA THR A 753 -14.57 -17.46 9.34
C THR A 753 -14.46 -17.03 10.80
N PHE A 754 -14.79 -15.76 11.07
CA PHE A 754 -14.88 -15.24 12.43
C PHE A 754 -15.76 -16.14 13.29
N LEU A 755 -15.15 -16.77 14.31
CA LEU A 755 -15.76 -17.87 15.06
C LEU A 755 -17.18 -17.57 15.59
N PRO A 756 -17.47 -16.36 16.12
CA PRO A 756 -18.83 -15.99 16.53
C PRO A 756 -19.89 -15.98 15.43
N PHE A 757 -19.50 -15.94 14.15
CA PHE A 757 -20.41 -15.91 12.99
C PHE A 757 -20.65 -17.30 12.36
N MET A 758 -20.05 -18.36 12.90
CA MET A 758 -20.23 -19.73 12.39
C MET A 758 -21.70 -20.21 12.41
N PRO A 759 -22.49 -20.01 13.49
CA PRO A 759 -23.91 -20.40 13.50
C PRO A 759 -24.74 -19.70 12.42
N GLN A 760 -24.47 -18.42 12.20
CA GLN A 760 -25.12 -17.56 11.21
C GLN A 760 -24.83 -18.07 9.79
N SER A 761 -23.55 -18.35 9.51
CA SER A 761 -23.12 -18.90 8.23
C SER A 761 -23.76 -20.26 7.92
N LEU A 762 -23.84 -21.15 8.92
CA LEU A 762 -24.49 -22.46 8.79
C LEU A 762 -26.00 -22.37 8.56
N PHE A 763 -26.66 -21.39 9.17
CA PHE A 763 -28.09 -21.17 8.98
C PHE A 763 -28.38 -20.70 7.54
N MET A 764 -27.72 -19.64 7.09
CA MET A 764 -27.90 -19.11 5.74
C MET A 764 -27.54 -20.13 4.66
N GLY A 765 -26.50 -20.96 4.90
CA GLY A 765 -26.04 -21.98 3.97
C GLY A 765 -27.00 -23.14 3.71
N GLN A 766 -28.20 -23.11 4.29
CA GLN A 766 -29.25 -24.11 4.08
C GLN A 766 -30.68 -23.56 4.14
N TYR A 767 -30.86 -22.25 4.37
CA TYR A 767 -32.17 -21.66 4.56
C TYR A 767 -32.87 -21.43 3.22
N GLN A 768 -34.11 -21.91 3.11
CA GLN A 768 -34.95 -21.74 1.93
C GLN A 768 -36.32 -21.22 2.36
N ASN A 769 -36.86 -20.30 1.57
CA ASN A 769 -38.22 -19.81 1.74
C ASN A 769 -38.75 -19.32 0.39
N SER A 770 -39.66 -20.10 -0.20
CA SER A 770 -40.22 -19.81 -1.52
C SER A 770 -41.04 -18.51 -1.56
N ASP A 771 -41.66 -18.13 -0.44
CA ASP A 771 -42.50 -16.94 -0.38
C ASP A 771 -41.65 -15.66 -0.45
N LEU A 772 -40.37 -15.75 -0.04
CA LEU A 772 -39.37 -14.69 -0.13
C LEU A 772 -38.48 -14.80 -1.37
N GLY A 773 -38.71 -15.78 -2.25
CA GLY A 773 -37.83 -16.03 -3.41
C GLY A 773 -36.43 -16.52 -3.02
N VAL A 774 -36.29 -17.15 -1.86
CA VAL A 774 -35.02 -17.66 -1.32
C VAL A 774 -34.89 -19.15 -1.63
N ASP A 775 -33.93 -19.50 -2.47
CA ASP A 775 -33.62 -20.87 -2.90
C ASP A 775 -32.13 -21.23 -2.65
N GLN A 776 -31.61 -22.23 -3.37
CA GLN A 776 -30.22 -22.70 -3.20
C GLN A 776 -29.17 -21.67 -3.62
N ASP A 777 -29.49 -20.74 -4.51
CA ASP A 777 -28.53 -19.72 -4.98
C ASP A 777 -28.20 -18.70 -3.87
N TRP A 778 -28.99 -18.68 -2.80
CA TRP A 778 -28.78 -17.87 -1.60
C TRP A 778 -27.84 -18.53 -0.59
N PHE A 779 -27.45 -19.80 -0.75
CA PHE A 779 -26.69 -20.49 0.29
C PHE A 779 -25.27 -19.95 0.47
N ALA A 780 -24.61 -19.58 -0.63
CA ALA A 780 -23.30 -18.93 -0.56
C ALA A 780 -23.40 -17.64 0.25
N ASN A 781 -22.53 -17.47 1.25
CA ASN A 781 -22.55 -16.31 2.13
C ASN A 781 -21.16 -15.96 2.69
N ASP A 782 -21.03 -14.73 3.18
CA ASP A 782 -19.86 -14.21 3.91
C ASP A 782 -20.03 -14.24 5.44
N SER A 783 -20.96 -15.09 5.92
CA SER A 783 -21.39 -15.23 7.32
C SER A 783 -22.35 -14.16 7.85
N VAL A 784 -22.62 -13.09 7.09
CA VAL A 784 -23.67 -12.11 7.44
C VAL A 784 -24.63 -11.85 6.29
N VAL A 785 -24.16 -11.91 5.04
CA VAL A 785 -24.94 -11.63 3.84
C VAL A 785 -24.75 -12.75 2.81
N ASN A 786 -25.83 -13.10 2.12
CA ASN A 786 -25.81 -14.05 1.01
C ASN A 786 -25.04 -13.43 -0.19
N THR A 787 -24.12 -14.18 -0.79
CA THR A 787 -23.18 -13.68 -1.81
C THR A 787 -23.90 -13.14 -3.05
N ASN A 788 -25.02 -13.76 -3.44
CA ASN A 788 -25.85 -13.31 -4.57
C ASN A 788 -26.48 -11.92 -4.33
N SER A 789 -26.86 -11.63 -3.08
CA SER A 789 -27.43 -10.35 -2.65
C SER A 789 -26.44 -9.18 -2.75
N MET A 790 -25.13 -9.46 -2.87
CA MET A 790 -24.09 -8.41 -2.93
C MET A 790 -23.85 -7.85 -4.33
N VAL A 791 -24.34 -8.51 -5.37
CA VAL A 791 -23.98 -8.20 -6.76
C VAL A 791 -24.61 -6.88 -7.23
N ALA A 792 -25.92 -6.75 -7.12
CA ALA A 792 -26.69 -5.57 -7.49
C ALA A 792 -28.10 -5.65 -6.89
N PRO A 793 -28.82 -4.52 -6.75
CA PRO A 793 -30.21 -4.52 -6.29
C PRO A 793 -31.21 -4.92 -7.36
N GLY A 794 -32.01 -5.95 -7.06
CA GLY A 794 -33.06 -6.48 -7.91
C GLY A 794 -32.59 -6.64 -9.36
N ASP A 795 -33.37 -6.08 -10.28
CA ASP A 795 -33.10 -6.13 -11.71
C ASP A 795 -32.26 -4.94 -12.22
N ALA A 796 -31.49 -4.28 -11.33
CA ALA A 796 -30.63 -3.18 -11.75
C ALA A 796 -29.62 -3.67 -12.81
N PRO A 797 -29.31 -2.85 -13.83
CA PRO A 797 -28.35 -3.22 -14.85
C PRO A 797 -26.99 -3.48 -14.20
N VAL A 798 -26.43 -4.67 -14.45
CA VAL A 798 -25.16 -5.11 -13.86
C VAL A 798 -24.32 -5.83 -14.90
N GLN A 799 -23.00 -5.64 -14.83
CA GLN A 799 -22.03 -6.35 -15.63
C GLN A 799 -20.75 -6.59 -14.81
N PRO A 800 -19.96 -7.64 -15.11
CA PRO A 800 -18.61 -7.77 -14.57
C PRO A 800 -17.73 -6.58 -14.97
N TYR A 801 -16.92 -6.08 -14.03
CA TYR A 801 -15.96 -5.02 -14.32
C TYR A 801 -14.86 -5.51 -15.26
N ASN A 802 -14.68 -4.82 -16.37
CA ASN A 802 -13.72 -5.17 -17.42
C ASN A 802 -12.58 -4.14 -17.58
N GLY A 803 -12.40 -3.26 -16.59
CA GLY A 803 -11.41 -2.17 -16.65
C GLY A 803 -11.95 -0.82 -17.15
N LEU A 804 -13.18 -0.78 -17.69
CA LEU A 804 -13.83 0.46 -18.14
C LEU A 804 -15.18 0.65 -17.44
N PRO A 805 -15.28 1.57 -16.47
CA PRO A 805 -16.52 1.79 -15.75
C PRO A 805 -17.56 2.49 -16.63
N VAL A 806 -18.79 1.95 -16.65
CA VAL A 806 -19.95 2.51 -17.36
C VAL A 806 -20.90 3.13 -16.33
N PRO A 807 -21.28 4.41 -16.45
CA PRO A 807 -22.20 5.05 -15.53
C PRO A 807 -23.63 4.53 -15.74
N GLY A 808 -24.45 4.55 -14.71
CA GLY A 808 -25.81 3.98 -14.70
C GLY A 808 -25.86 2.45 -14.64
N VAL A 809 -24.72 1.75 -14.59
CA VAL A 809 -24.64 0.29 -14.56
C VAL A 809 -23.76 -0.15 -13.39
N TRP A 810 -24.20 -1.16 -12.64
CA TRP A 810 -23.40 -1.79 -11.60
C TRP A 810 -22.22 -2.54 -12.21
N GLN A 811 -21.02 -2.15 -11.84
CA GLN A 811 -19.78 -2.82 -12.17
C GLN A 811 -19.45 -3.82 -11.05
N HIS A 812 -19.73 -5.10 -11.28
CA HIS A 812 -19.39 -6.14 -10.32
C HIS A 812 -17.89 -6.41 -10.37
N MET A 813 -17.20 -6.04 -9.29
CA MET A 813 -15.74 -6.12 -9.16
C MET A 813 -15.24 -7.55 -8.86
N GLY A 814 -16.14 -8.53 -8.87
CA GLY A 814 -15.87 -9.92 -8.56
C GLY A 814 -16.22 -10.32 -7.13
N SER A 815 -16.09 -11.62 -6.86
CA SER A 815 -16.34 -12.22 -5.55
C SER A 815 -15.03 -12.64 -4.88
N LYS A 816 -14.77 -12.17 -3.67
CA LYS A 816 -13.60 -12.57 -2.89
C LYS A 816 -13.91 -13.85 -2.11
N SER A 817 -13.43 -14.97 -2.64
CA SER A 817 -13.45 -16.24 -1.93
C SER A 817 -12.48 -16.23 -0.75
N GLY A 818 -12.91 -16.80 0.37
CA GLY A 818 -12.11 -16.88 1.58
C GLY A 818 -12.16 -15.63 2.47
N TRP A 819 -13.06 -14.68 2.19
CA TRP A 819 -13.23 -13.44 2.93
C TRP A 819 -14.60 -13.44 3.60
N ASP A 820 -14.62 -13.27 4.93
CA ASP A 820 -15.85 -13.06 5.67
C ASP A 820 -16.25 -11.58 5.72
N HIS A 821 -17.41 -11.32 6.32
CA HIS A 821 -17.99 -9.99 6.41
C HIS A 821 -17.14 -8.96 7.19
N LEU A 822 -16.25 -9.39 8.08
CA LEU A 822 -15.39 -8.50 8.88
C LEU A 822 -13.99 -8.38 8.28
N ASP A 823 -13.54 -9.38 7.51
CA ASP A 823 -12.26 -9.33 6.81
C ASP A 823 -12.16 -8.08 5.93
N VAL A 824 -13.23 -7.72 5.23
CA VAL A 824 -13.27 -6.55 4.32
C VAL A 824 -13.19 -5.21 5.04
N THR A 825 -13.42 -5.17 6.36
CA THR A 825 -13.22 -3.98 7.19
C THR A 825 -11.90 -4.03 7.96
N GLY A 826 -11.12 -5.10 7.84
CA GLY A 826 -9.84 -5.29 8.54
C GLY A 826 -10.02 -5.69 10.01
N MET A 827 -11.25 -5.93 10.45
CA MET A 827 -11.57 -6.33 11.81
C MET A 827 -11.29 -7.81 12.04
N PHE A 828 -10.65 -8.13 13.16
CA PHE A 828 -10.36 -9.51 13.59
C PHE A 828 -9.62 -10.38 12.57
N THR A 829 -8.92 -9.76 11.62
CA THR A 829 -8.23 -10.46 10.52
C THR A 829 -6.74 -10.11 10.43
N LEU A 830 -5.98 -11.05 9.87
CA LEU A 830 -4.59 -10.86 9.47
C LEU A 830 -4.47 -10.35 8.02
N LYS A 831 -5.56 -10.36 7.26
CA LYS A 831 -5.58 -9.85 5.89
C LYS A 831 -5.37 -8.33 5.89
N ASP A 832 -4.57 -7.84 4.95
CA ASP A 832 -4.43 -6.39 4.72
C ASP A 832 -5.47 -5.93 3.69
N ILE A 833 -6.34 -5.02 4.12
CA ILE A 833 -7.41 -4.46 3.28
C ILE A 833 -6.94 -3.26 2.48
N ASN A 834 -5.83 -2.63 2.88
CA ASN A 834 -5.34 -1.38 2.32
C ASN A 834 -5.16 -1.44 0.79
N PRO A 835 -4.57 -2.51 0.21
CA PRO A 835 -4.42 -2.60 -1.24
C PRO A 835 -5.76 -2.65 -1.98
N MET A 836 -6.77 -3.31 -1.42
CA MET A 836 -8.11 -3.38 -2.04
C MET A 836 -8.71 -1.98 -2.16
N TYR A 837 -8.72 -1.22 -1.07
CA TYR A 837 -9.33 0.10 -1.05
C TYR A 837 -8.52 1.13 -1.81
N LEU A 838 -7.18 1.09 -1.75
CA LEU A 838 -6.34 1.99 -2.54
C LEU A 838 -6.59 1.79 -4.04
N ASN A 839 -6.51 0.54 -4.52
CA ASN A 839 -6.75 0.23 -5.93
C ASN A 839 -8.14 0.67 -6.40
N HIS A 840 -9.14 0.50 -5.53
CA HIS A 840 -10.49 0.94 -5.83
C HIS A 840 -10.59 2.47 -5.89
N VAL A 841 -10.04 3.18 -4.91
CA VAL A 841 -10.08 4.65 -4.92
C VAL A 841 -9.30 5.24 -6.10
N GLU A 842 -8.20 4.63 -6.53
CA GLU A 842 -7.51 5.02 -7.76
C GLU A 842 -8.39 4.82 -9.00
N THR A 843 -9.20 3.75 -9.03
CA THR A 843 -10.22 3.57 -10.06
C THR A 843 -11.27 4.69 -10.00
N LEU A 844 -11.69 5.10 -8.80
CA LEU A 844 -12.65 6.20 -8.63
C LEU A 844 -12.10 7.55 -9.08
N LYS A 845 -10.81 7.83 -8.82
CA LYS A 845 -10.12 9.04 -9.32
C LYS A 845 -10.11 9.11 -10.84
N SER A 846 -10.03 7.98 -11.53
CA SER A 846 -10.06 7.96 -13.00
C SER A 846 -11.41 8.34 -13.62
N LEU A 847 -12.46 8.51 -12.80
CA LEU A 847 -13.79 8.91 -13.26
C LEU A 847 -13.93 10.42 -13.44
N ASP A 848 -13.04 11.21 -12.85
CA ASP A 848 -12.97 12.67 -12.95
C ASP A 848 -11.99 13.08 -14.06
#